data_AF-A0A4V6PEK5-F1
#
_entry.id   AF-A0A4V6PEK5-F1
#
_cell.length_a   1.000
_cell.length_b   1.000
_cell.length_c   1.000
_cell.angle_alpha   90.00
_cell.angle_beta   90.00
_cell.angle_gamma   90.00
#
_symmetry.space_group_name_H-M   'P 1'
#
loop_
_entity.id
_entity.type
_entity.pdbx_description
1 polymer ?
#
loop_
_entity_poly.entity_id
_entity_poly.type
_entity_poly.pdbx_seq_one_letter_code
_entity_poly.pdbx_strand_id
1 'polypeptide(L)'
;MYLPTSVARASFRTLGLFALRSSLTVDQQRRRVATASAILPQARWATVRPGSVGGVNGQWVSGTSATDGVLLFLHGGGYVLEEPRAYRAMVAHLSRGIGIPAFAPSLRLAPEHPAPAALEDALSAYEGLLQTGIPGSRIAIAGDSAGGGLSLALAMKIRDQGIPEPAVLALLCPWADLSPEGLARHARHPSSVGPRTSTFMEWAQAYAPDGWAYDPSVSPLLGDLRALPPVILHSAGDDELIDDAQHLELKAREAGVVVTHRSHPELWHGFHYLAGTLKEADASIADLSTRIRDYLAPHRKKPHVAIIGAGVSGLCLGAKLRRAGHTDFTIYEKADEVGGTWRENAYPGLVCDVPARLYAFSFAPNPEWAQFLASGEDLQEYLMRVTDREGLRPSIRFNTEIETAQWKNGQWLLTSASGYESRVDLLVCATGFLHHPRTPEIPGAETFTGRILHSSHCEQDTVLKGQRVGIIGTGSTGVQLTCALSQVAGRLILFQRTAQWILPLPNPRYRPATRFVYRRMPILNSLTRNIYEHLFDSIPGRAVRPGWQRWFLSALCRINLRFGVHDPELREKLTPQDQPLCKRLVMSGTFYKAVQRNNVDLVDDAIARITPEGIVTRDGQLHRLDIIIFATGYKSHSYMRPMKIFGEKQTALDEVWNDDPFAHRTVSLPGFPNFFMMMGPYSPVGNQSAVSTSEIQAEHIVRWTEIMRRDKISYICPKMEDAVRFKADLARAMSGTVWTTGCDSWYLGNGHSPILWPWTPDRFRDELKAPNLAEYVTRRDDHLDSL
;
A
#
# COMPACT_ATOMS: atom_id res chain seq x y z
N MET A 1 -32.84 37.86 5.11
CA MET A 1 -31.86 38.95 4.95
C MET A 1 -30.77 38.71 5.99
N TYR A 2 -29.51 38.58 5.58
CA TYR A 2 -28.40 38.33 6.50
C TYR A 2 -28.00 39.62 7.23
N LEU A 3 -27.57 39.49 8.49
CA LEU A 3 -26.94 40.58 9.23
C LEU A 3 -25.54 40.85 8.65
N PRO A 4 -25.12 42.13 8.51
CA PRO A 4 -23.72 42.43 8.21
C PRO A 4 -22.80 41.88 9.30
N THR A 5 -21.66 41.33 8.90
CA THR A 5 -20.69 40.64 9.79
C THR A 5 -20.21 41.54 10.91
N SER A 6 -20.00 42.84 10.64
CA SER A 6 -19.63 43.84 11.66
C SER A 6 -20.72 44.07 12.72
N VAL A 7 -21.99 44.08 12.32
CA VAL A 7 -23.15 44.25 13.22
C VAL A 7 -23.35 42.99 14.06
N ALA A 8 -23.24 41.82 13.44
CA ALA A 8 -23.29 40.53 14.13
C ALA A 8 -22.17 40.43 15.18
N ARG A 9 -20.94 40.78 14.80
CA ARG A 9 -19.77 40.81 15.69
C ARG A 9 -19.99 41.72 16.90
N ALA A 10 -20.43 42.96 16.68
CA ALA A 10 -20.68 43.93 17.76
C ALA A 10 -21.79 43.46 18.72
N SER A 11 -22.85 42.86 18.18
CA SER A 11 -23.96 42.30 18.96
C SER A 11 -23.51 41.13 19.82
N PHE A 12 -22.78 40.18 19.23
CA PHE A 12 -22.25 39.01 19.92
C PHE A 12 -21.23 39.39 21.00
N ARG A 13 -20.38 40.39 20.74
CA ARG A 13 -19.46 40.96 21.72
C ARG A 13 -20.19 41.54 22.93
N THR A 14 -21.25 42.31 22.67
CA THR A 14 -22.03 42.94 23.74
C THR A 14 -22.74 41.88 24.60
N LEU A 15 -23.31 40.86 23.98
CA LEU A 15 -23.95 39.73 24.68
C LEU A 15 -22.95 38.90 25.48
N GLY A 16 -21.79 38.57 24.91
CA GLY A 16 -20.72 37.86 25.61
C GLY A 16 -20.20 38.65 26.81
N LEU A 17 -19.97 39.96 26.64
CA LEU A 17 -19.60 40.85 27.74
C LEU A 17 -20.70 40.96 28.80
N PHE A 18 -21.98 40.78 28.47
CA PHE A 18 -23.04 40.78 29.47
C PHE A 18 -23.12 39.46 30.24
N ALA A 19 -22.98 38.33 29.54
CA ALA A 19 -23.31 37.01 30.05
C ALA A 19 -22.13 36.20 30.62
N LEU A 20 -20.90 36.43 30.16
CA LEU A 20 -19.76 35.51 30.37
C LEU A 20 -18.56 36.17 31.08
N ARG A 21 -18.81 37.15 31.95
CA ARG A 21 -17.76 37.81 32.75
C ARG A 21 -17.30 36.88 33.89
N SER A 22 -15.98 36.81 34.11
CA SER A 22 -15.35 36.10 35.23
C SER A 22 -15.80 36.62 36.62
N SER A 23 -16.21 37.87 36.72
CA SER A 23 -16.78 38.41 37.98
C SER A 23 -18.16 37.82 38.35
N LEU A 24 -18.72 36.94 37.53
CA LEU A 24 -20.01 36.27 37.75
C LEU A 24 -19.78 34.82 38.14
N THR A 25 -20.51 34.37 39.17
CA THR A 25 -20.62 32.93 39.48
C THR A 25 -21.21 32.14 38.31
N VAL A 26 -20.91 30.84 38.22
CA VAL A 26 -21.46 29.94 37.17
C VAL A 26 -22.99 30.05 37.08
N ASP A 27 -23.72 30.09 38.20
CA ASP A 27 -25.18 30.25 38.21
C ASP A 27 -25.67 31.59 37.67
N GLN A 28 -24.90 32.66 37.88
CA GLN A 28 -25.19 33.96 37.29
C GLN A 28 -24.93 33.93 35.77
N GLN A 29 -23.86 33.27 35.33
CA GLN A 29 -23.57 33.07 33.90
C GLN A 29 -24.70 32.26 33.24
N ARG A 30 -25.11 31.12 33.81
CA ARG A 30 -26.24 30.29 33.33
C ARG A 30 -27.52 31.11 33.14
N ARG A 31 -27.94 31.89 34.15
CA ARG A 31 -29.14 32.74 34.07
C ARG A 31 -29.04 33.82 32.99
N ARG A 32 -27.87 34.46 32.85
CA ARG A 32 -27.67 35.51 31.84
C ARG A 32 -27.59 34.95 30.43
N VAL A 33 -26.98 33.78 30.24
CA VAL A 33 -26.98 33.07 28.95
C VAL A 33 -28.40 32.66 28.56
N ALA A 34 -29.21 32.15 29.49
CA ALA A 34 -30.62 31.86 29.24
C ALA A 34 -31.40 33.12 28.77
N THR A 35 -31.12 34.27 29.38
CA THR A 35 -31.74 35.55 28.99
C THR A 35 -31.25 36.02 27.61
N ALA A 36 -29.94 35.93 27.36
CA ALA A 36 -29.31 36.34 26.11
C ALA A 36 -29.71 35.44 24.93
N SER A 37 -29.92 34.15 25.16
CA SER A 37 -30.33 33.20 24.13
C SER A 37 -31.79 33.38 23.70
N ALA A 38 -32.64 33.99 24.54
CA ALA A 38 -34.06 34.18 24.25
C ALA A 38 -34.30 35.09 23.03
N ILE A 39 -33.33 35.95 22.70
CA ILE A 39 -33.37 36.83 21.51
C ILE A 39 -32.67 36.21 20.29
N LEU A 40 -32.04 35.03 20.44
CA LEU A 40 -31.38 34.37 19.33
C LEU A 40 -32.41 33.79 18.34
N PRO A 41 -32.19 33.97 17.03
CA PRO A 41 -33.00 33.39 15.98
C PRO A 41 -33.15 31.87 16.17
N GLN A 42 -34.36 31.35 16.03
CA GLN A 42 -34.65 29.92 16.11
C GLN A 42 -35.02 29.37 14.74
N ALA A 43 -34.57 28.15 14.43
CA ALA A 43 -34.97 27.42 13.24
C ALA A 43 -36.41 26.90 13.36
N ARG A 44 -37.41 27.77 13.20
CA ARG A 44 -38.85 27.45 13.36
C ARG A 44 -39.35 26.33 12.44
N TRP A 45 -38.61 26.04 11.37
CA TRP A 45 -38.89 24.96 10.43
C TRP A 45 -38.41 23.58 10.92
N ALA A 46 -37.57 23.52 11.96
CA ALA A 46 -37.05 22.28 12.50
C ALA A 46 -38.00 21.68 13.54
N THR A 47 -38.06 20.36 13.59
CA THR A 47 -38.77 19.64 14.64
C THR A 47 -37.84 19.42 15.82
N VAL A 48 -38.26 19.82 17.03
CA VAL A 48 -37.53 19.58 18.27
C VAL A 48 -38.40 18.75 19.20
N ARG A 49 -37.90 17.62 19.67
CA ARG A 49 -38.62 16.73 20.60
C ARG A 49 -37.70 16.32 21.75
N PRO A 50 -38.16 16.34 23.02
CA PRO A 50 -37.41 15.73 24.10
C PRO A 50 -37.29 14.21 23.86
N GLY A 51 -36.21 13.61 24.33
CA GLY A 51 -36.01 12.16 24.27
C GLY A 51 -34.90 11.70 25.19
N SER A 52 -34.74 10.37 25.31
CA SER A 52 -33.65 9.76 26.05
C SER A 52 -32.98 8.69 25.19
N VAL A 53 -31.65 8.64 25.22
CA VAL A 53 -30.83 7.65 24.51
C VAL A 53 -29.77 7.13 25.48
N GLY A 54 -29.68 5.81 25.67
CA GLY A 54 -28.73 5.22 26.61
C GLY A 54 -28.91 5.68 28.06
N GLY A 55 -30.14 6.05 28.45
CA GLY A 55 -30.44 6.59 29.79
C GLY A 55 -30.13 8.09 29.96
N VAL A 56 -29.58 8.76 28.94
CA VAL A 56 -29.26 10.19 28.96
C VAL A 56 -30.39 10.98 28.33
N ASN A 57 -30.94 11.95 29.05
CA ASN A 57 -31.96 12.85 28.54
C ASN A 57 -31.36 13.83 27.53
N GLY A 58 -32.15 14.31 26.58
CA GLY A 58 -31.71 15.29 25.60
C GLY A 58 -32.81 15.69 24.64
N GLN A 59 -32.41 16.24 23.50
CA GLN A 59 -33.33 16.70 22.46
C GLN A 59 -32.97 16.11 21.11
N TRP A 60 -33.99 15.54 20.46
CA TRP A 60 -33.96 15.23 19.04
C TRP A 60 -34.29 16.50 18.26
N VAL A 61 -33.36 16.93 17.40
CA VAL A 61 -33.51 18.06 16.49
C VAL A 61 -33.46 17.51 15.07
N SER A 62 -34.54 17.69 14.32
CA SER A 62 -34.61 17.21 12.93
C SER A 62 -34.99 18.32 11.96
N GLY A 63 -34.12 18.52 10.98
CA GLY A 63 -34.36 19.32 9.79
C GLY A 63 -34.81 18.53 8.57
N THR A 64 -35.03 17.23 8.74
CA THR A 64 -35.30 16.24 7.69
C THR A 64 -36.32 15.19 8.18
N SER A 65 -36.85 14.36 7.28
CA SER A 65 -37.66 13.18 7.59
C SER A 65 -36.90 11.86 7.46
N ALA A 66 -35.65 11.88 6.94
CA ALA A 66 -34.81 10.68 6.82
C ALA A 66 -34.34 10.18 8.21
N THR A 67 -34.06 8.88 8.33
CA THR A 67 -33.75 8.21 9.61
C THR A 67 -32.60 7.20 9.51
N ASP A 68 -31.87 7.21 8.41
CA ASP A 68 -30.81 6.24 8.09
C ASP A 68 -29.47 6.53 8.77
N GLY A 69 -29.39 7.48 9.71
CA GLY A 69 -28.21 7.81 10.50
C GLY A 69 -28.51 8.86 11.58
N VAL A 70 -27.54 9.16 12.44
CA VAL A 70 -27.70 10.16 13.52
C VAL A 70 -26.46 11.04 13.67
N LEU A 71 -26.68 12.33 13.86
CA LEU A 71 -25.67 13.26 14.36
C LEU A 71 -25.75 13.30 15.90
N LEU A 72 -24.75 12.80 16.61
CA LEU A 72 -24.59 13.04 18.04
C LEU A 72 -23.90 14.41 18.21
N PHE A 73 -24.64 15.40 18.70
CA PHE A 73 -24.12 16.76 18.87
C PHE A 73 -23.85 17.09 20.35
N LEU A 74 -22.58 17.29 20.71
CA LEU A 74 -22.15 17.67 22.05
C LEU A 74 -21.98 19.19 22.12
N HIS A 75 -22.73 19.85 23.00
CA HIS A 75 -22.77 21.31 23.05
C HIS A 75 -21.55 21.93 23.75
N GLY A 76 -21.20 23.16 23.34
CA GLY A 76 -20.23 24.01 24.03
C GLY A 76 -20.73 24.58 25.36
N GLY A 77 -20.13 25.69 25.81
CA GLY A 77 -20.50 26.31 27.11
C GLY A 77 -19.53 26.01 28.25
N GLY A 78 -18.29 25.64 27.92
CA GLY A 78 -17.22 25.52 28.92
C GLY A 78 -17.42 24.41 29.95
N TYR A 79 -18.18 23.36 29.62
CA TYR A 79 -18.56 22.27 30.53
C TYR A 79 -19.43 22.66 31.73
N VAL A 80 -19.77 23.96 31.87
CA VAL A 80 -20.57 24.47 32.99
C VAL A 80 -21.91 25.08 32.57
N LEU A 81 -22.09 25.36 31.28
CA LEU A 81 -23.29 25.98 30.71
C LEU A 81 -24.00 25.04 29.73
N GLU A 82 -25.31 24.92 29.87
CA GLU A 82 -26.20 24.38 28.85
C GLU A 82 -27.36 25.37 28.65
N GLU A 83 -27.57 25.80 27.42
CA GLU A 83 -28.78 26.52 27.02
C GLU A 83 -29.20 26.03 25.63
N PRO A 84 -30.17 25.11 25.55
CA PRO A 84 -30.55 24.51 24.28
C PRO A 84 -30.98 25.52 23.22
N ARG A 85 -31.58 26.66 23.59
CA ARG A 85 -31.95 27.71 22.61
C ARG A 85 -30.74 28.31 21.89
N ALA A 86 -29.55 28.25 22.48
CA ALA A 86 -28.34 28.84 21.89
C ALA A 86 -27.81 28.02 20.70
N TYR A 87 -27.84 26.69 20.77
CA TYR A 87 -27.29 25.82 19.73
C TYR A 87 -28.33 25.17 18.80
N ARG A 88 -29.61 25.16 19.17
CA ARG A 88 -30.70 24.52 18.39
C ARG A 88 -30.73 24.94 16.92
N ALA A 89 -30.56 26.23 16.62
CA ALA A 89 -30.56 26.72 15.24
C ALA A 89 -29.40 26.10 14.45
N MET A 90 -28.19 26.15 14.99
CA MET A 90 -27.01 25.52 14.38
C MET A 90 -27.23 24.01 14.16
N VAL A 91 -27.69 23.28 15.19
CA VAL A 91 -27.94 21.83 15.09
C VAL A 91 -29.04 21.50 14.07
N ALA A 92 -30.09 22.32 13.98
CA ALA A 92 -31.13 22.17 12.97
C ALA A 92 -30.58 22.36 11.56
N HIS A 93 -29.76 23.39 11.33
CA HIS A 93 -29.11 23.63 10.04
C HIS A 93 -28.14 22.50 9.68
N LEU A 94 -27.38 21.96 10.63
CA LEU A 94 -26.55 20.76 10.44
C LEU A 94 -27.40 19.54 10.09
N SER A 95 -28.46 19.25 10.85
CA SER A 95 -29.37 18.13 10.58
C SER A 95 -29.96 18.21 9.17
N ARG A 96 -30.44 19.39 8.75
CA ARG A 96 -30.96 19.61 7.39
C ARG A 96 -29.87 19.47 6.33
N GLY A 97 -28.69 20.04 6.59
CA GLY A 97 -27.57 20.03 5.67
C GLY A 97 -26.99 18.63 5.50
N ILE A 98 -26.96 17.80 6.54
CA ILE A 98 -26.45 16.43 6.45
C ILE A 98 -27.53 15.53 5.85
N GLY A 99 -28.79 15.78 6.20
CA GLY A 99 -29.94 14.97 5.80
C GLY A 99 -30.33 13.90 6.82
N ILE A 100 -29.90 14.02 8.09
CA ILE A 100 -30.20 13.06 9.18
C ILE A 100 -30.66 13.78 10.46
N PRO A 101 -31.37 13.12 11.38
CA PRO A 101 -31.71 13.69 12.68
C PRO A 101 -30.47 13.86 13.56
N ALA A 102 -30.51 14.83 14.46
CA ALA A 102 -29.49 15.05 15.47
C ALA A 102 -30.03 14.77 16.87
N PHE A 103 -29.22 14.12 17.71
CA PHE A 103 -29.47 14.00 19.14
C PHE A 103 -28.46 14.85 19.90
N ALA A 104 -28.96 15.79 20.71
CA ALA A 104 -28.14 16.61 21.60
C ALA A 104 -28.46 16.23 23.06
N PRO A 105 -27.57 15.50 23.75
CA PRO A 105 -27.77 15.11 25.14
C PRO A 105 -27.68 16.33 26.07
N SER A 106 -28.49 16.32 27.13
CA SER A 106 -28.37 17.22 28.27
C SER A 106 -27.37 16.62 29.25
N LEU A 107 -26.12 17.06 29.12
CA LEU A 107 -24.97 16.52 29.85
C LEU A 107 -24.98 16.99 31.31
N ARG A 108 -24.50 16.16 32.23
CA ARG A 108 -24.17 16.61 33.59
C ARG A 108 -23.04 17.65 33.53
N LEU A 109 -23.28 18.81 34.13
CA LEU A 109 -22.38 19.97 34.06
C LEU A 109 -21.64 20.21 35.38
N ALA A 110 -20.46 20.81 35.27
CA ALA A 110 -19.73 21.34 36.39
C ALA A 110 -20.32 22.68 36.88
N PRO A 111 -20.12 23.07 38.16
CA PRO A 111 -19.32 22.38 39.17
C PRO A 111 -20.04 21.21 39.88
N GLU A 112 -21.34 21.01 39.67
CA GLU A 112 -22.11 19.97 40.36
C GLU A 112 -21.65 18.56 39.97
N HIS A 113 -21.22 18.40 38.72
CA HIS A 113 -20.72 17.16 38.15
C HIS A 113 -19.43 17.42 37.36
N PRO A 114 -18.26 17.50 38.03
CA PRO A 114 -16.98 17.64 37.35
C PRO A 114 -16.64 16.40 36.52
N ALA A 115 -15.53 16.47 35.77
CA ALA A 115 -15.00 15.36 35.02
C ALA A 115 -14.88 14.08 35.88
N PRO A 116 -15.23 12.90 35.33
CA PRO A 116 -15.53 12.63 33.91
C PRO A 116 -17.04 12.58 33.58
N ALA A 117 -17.93 13.17 34.39
CA ALA A 117 -19.39 12.95 34.27
C ALA A 117 -19.97 13.23 32.86
N ALA A 118 -19.61 14.37 32.25
CA ALA A 118 -20.07 14.71 30.90
C ALA A 118 -19.59 13.71 29.83
N LEU A 119 -18.38 13.15 29.98
CA LEU A 119 -17.84 12.14 29.08
C LEU A 119 -18.55 10.80 29.23
N GLU A 120 -18.94 10.43 30.45
CA GLU A 120 -19.76 9.24 30.71
C GLU A 120 -21.15 9.36 30.09
N ASP A 121 -21.77 10.54 30.17
CA ASP A 121 -23.07 10.79 29.54
C ASP A 121 -22.95 10.74 28.01
N ALA A 122 -21.90 11.34 27.44
CA ALA A 122 -21.66 11.31 26.01
C ALA A 122 -21.40 9.87 25.50
N LEU A 123 -20.67 9.05 26.26
CA LEU A 123 -20.46 7.64 25.96
C LEU A 123 -21.76 6.84 26.05
N SER A 124 -22.54 7.03 27.12
CA SER A 124 -23.81 6.34 27.31
C SER A 124 -24.80 6.67 26.18
N ALA A 125 -24.85 7.94 25.75
CA ALA A 125 -25.64 8.35 24.60
C ALA A 125 -25.16 7.68 23.30
N TYR A 126 -23.86 7.60 23.06
CA TYR A 126 -23.29 6.95 21.87
C TYR A 126 -23.60 5.44 21.83
N GLU A 127 -23.35 4.72 22.92
CA GLU A 127 -23.68 3.29 23.04
C GLU A 127 -25.18 3.07 22.93
N GLY A 128 -26.00 3.96 23.50
CA GLY A 128 -27.45 3.95 23.35
C GLY A 128 -27.88 4.07 21.88
N LEU A 129 -27.22 4.92 21.07
CA LEU A 129 -27.48 4.99 19.63
C LEU A 129 -27.15 3.67 18.93
N LEU A 130 -26.02 3.05 19.24
CA LEU A 130 -25.66 1.73 18.69
C LEU A 130 -26.70 0.67 19.04
N GLN A 131 -27.22 0.68 20.27
CA GLN A 131 -28.25 -0.24 20.75
C GLN A 131 -29.59 -0.07 20.01
N THR A 132 -29.86 1.10 19.42
CA THR A 132 -31.03 1.29 18.54
C THR A 132 -30.91 0.61 17.17
N GLY A 133 -29.75 -0.03 16.88
CA GLY A 133 -29.47 -0.72 15.62
C GLY A 133 -28.78 0.14 14.56
N ILE A 134 -28.42 1.38 14.89
CA ILE A 134 -27.68 2.28 14.00
C ILE A 134 -26.20 1.91 14.09
N PRO A 135 -25.54 1.45 13.00
CA PRO A 135 -24.13 1.11 13.06
C PRO A 135 -23.27 2.38 13.24
N GLY A 136 -22.10 2.25 13.88
CA GLY A 136 -21.18 3.39 14.10
C GLY A 136 -20.82 4.12 12.79
N SER A 137 -20.73 3.39 11.67
CA SER A 137 -20.53 3.95 10.32
C SER A 137 -21.67 4.84 9.80
N ARG A 138 -22.78 4.95 10.55
CA ARG A 138 -23.94 5.82 10.27
C ARG A 138 -24.18 6.82 11.41
N ILE A 139 -23.21 6.97 12.32
CA ILE A 139 -23.21 7.98 13.38
C ILE A 139 -22.06 8.96 13.11
N ALA A 140 -22.38 10.25 13.07
CA ALA A 140 -21.38 11.32 13.11
C ALA A 140 -21.38 11.94 14.51
N ILE A 141 -20.20 12.26 15.05
CA ILE A 141 -20.08 13.00 16.31
C ILE A 141 -19.62 14.41 15.97
N ALA A 142 -20.34 15.42 16.45
CA ALA A 142 -19.95 16.81 16.30
C ALA A 142 -20.04 17.55 17.63
N GLY A 143 -19.21 18.56 17.81
CA GLY A 143 -19.32 19.43 18.97
C GLY A 143 -18.55 20.72 18.81
N ASP A 144 -19.03 21.75 19.51
CA ASP A 144 -18.44 23.08 19.49
C ASP A 144 -17.76 23.42 20.82
N SER A 145 -16.66 24.18 20.80
CA SER A 145 -15.99 24.64 22.02
C SER A 145 -15.65 23.45 22.96
N ALA A 146 -16.09 23.50 24.22
CA ALA A 146 -16.02 22.38 25.17
C ALA A 146 -16.60 21.05 24.62
N GLY A 147 -17.71 21.10 23.88
CA GLY A 147 -18.30 19.92 23.23
C GLY A 147 -17.41 19.35 22.13
N GLY A 148 -16.59 20.19 21.47
CA GLY A 148 -15.58 19.75 20.51
C GLY A 148 -14.43 19.00 21.20
N GLY A 149 -13.96 19.49 22.35
CA GLY A 149 -13.05 18.74 23.23
C GLY A 149 -13.65 17.41 23.67
N LEU A 150 -14.87 17.44 24.19
CA LEU A 150 -15.58 16.26 24.64
C LEU A 150 -15.78 15.22 23.52
N SER A 151 -16.05 15.67 22.30
CA SER A 151 -16.18 14.80 21.12
C SER A 151 -14.87 14.06 20.81
N LEU A 152 -13.73 14.74 20.95
CA LEU A 152 -12.42 14.14 20.77
C LEU A 152 -12.09 13.13 21.89
N ALA A 153 -12.37 13.47 23.14
CA ALA A 153 -12.21 12.57 24.29
C ALA A 153 -13.11 11.33 24.17
N LEU A 154 -14.35 11.50 23.72
CA LEU A 154 -15.29 10.41 23.45
C LEU A 154 -14.76 9.46 22.38
N ALA A 155 -14.24 9.99 21.27
CA ALA A 155 -13.69 9.17 20.20
C ALA A 155 -12.50 8.32 20.68
N MET A 156 -11.62 8.89 21.51
CA MET A 156 -10.53 8.15 22.14
C MET A 156 -11.06 7.03 23.03
N LYS A 157 -12.08 7.32 23.86
CA LYS A 157 -12.70 6.33 24.74
C LYS A 157 -13.38 5.19 23.98
N ILE A 158 -14.10 5.50 22.90
CA ILE A 158 -14.71 4.51 21.99
C ILE A 158 -13.66 3.56 21.43
N ARG A 159 -12.57 4.12 20.87
CA ARG A 159 -11.44 3.35 20.33
C ARG A 159 -10.80 2.47 21.40
N ASP A 160 -10.49 3.05 22.55
CA ASP A 160 -9.79 2.35 23.64
C ASP A 160 -10.62 1.20 24.24
N GLN A 161 -11.95 1.30 24.16
CA GLN A 161 -12.89 0.26 24.59
C GLN A 161 -13.27 -0.73 23.48
N GLY A 162 -12.79 -0.54 22.24
CA GLY A 162 -13.12 -1.40 21.10
C GLY A 162 -14.60 -1.32 20.68
N ILE A 163 -15.27 -0.21 20.98
CA ILE A 163 -16.65 0.05 20.57
C ILE A 163 -16.65 0.41 19.07
N PRO A 164 -17.66 0.00 18.28
CA PRO A 164 -17.76 0.40 16.87
C PRO A 164 -17.63 1.91 16.71
N GLU A 165 -16.68 2.34 15.88
CA GLU A 165 -16.31 3.75 15.74
C GLU A 165 -17.34 4.58 14.93
N PRO A 166 -17.46 5.90 15.20
CA PRO A 166 -18.29 6.78 14.38
C PRO A 166 -17.67 6.96 12.99
N ALA A 167 -18.50 7.33 12.01
CA ALA A 167 -18.04 7.58 10.64
C ALA A 167 -17.05 8.76 10.54
N VAL A 168 -17.24 9.80 11.35
CA VAL A 168 -16.48 11.05 11.31
C VAL A 168 -16.64 11.85 12.60
N LEU A 169 -15.61 12.63 12.95
CA LEU A 169 -15.65 13.67 13.98
C LEU A 169 -15.70 15.07 13.34
N ALA A 170 -16.58 15.93 13.82
CA ALA A 170 -16.74 17.31 13.37
C ALA A 170 -16.55 18.29 14.53
N LEU A 171 -15.40 18.96 14.57
CA LEU A 171 -14.96 19.78 15.70
C LEU A 171 -14.99 21.26 15.33
N LEU A 172 -15.81 22.05 16.02
CA LEU A 172 -15.98 23.47 15.76
C LEU A 172 -15.34 24.29 16.88
N CYS A 173 -14.26 25.03 16.58
CA CYS A 173 -13.53 25.83 17.57
C CYS A 173 -13.25 25.05 18.88
N PRO A 174 -12.67 23.83 18.81
CA PRO A 174 -12.66 22.92 19.95
C PRO A 174 -11.76 23.41 21.08
N TRP A 175 -12.22 23.24 22.32
CA TRP A 175 -11.38 23.40 23.52
C TRP A 175 -10.86 22.03 23.93
N ALA A 176 -9.60 21.72 23.61
CA ALA A 176 -9.03 20.38 23.70
C ALA A 176 -7.85 20.26 24.68
N ASP A 177 -7.36 21.38 25.21
CA ASP A 177 -6.33 21.41 26.25
C ASP A 177 -6.72 22.37 27.40
N LEU A 178 -7.09 21.79 28.54
CA LEU A 178 -7.47 22.49 29.75
C LEU A 178 -6.28 22.62 30.73
N SER A 179 -5.09 22.14 30.36
CA SER A 179 -3.90 22.28 31.18
C SER A 179 -3.52 23.75 31.40
N PRO A 180 -2.78 24.07 32.47
CA PRO A 180 -2.20 25.40 32.66
C PRO A 180 -1.43 25.90 31.42
N GLU A 181 -0.71 25.02 30.73
CA GLU A 181 0.01 25.32 29.49
C GLU A 181 -0.96 25.62 28.35
N GLY A 182 -2.05 24.86 28.21
CA GLY A 182 -3.13 25.13 27.26
C GLY A 182 -3.73 26.51 27.47
N LEU A 183 -4.16 26.80 28.70
CA LEU A 183 -4.74 28.09 29.09
C LEU A 183 -3.77 29.27 28.89
N ALA A 184 -2.47 29.07 29.16
CA ALA A 184 -1.45 30.08 28.90
C ALA A 184 -1.28 30.38 27.41
N ARG A 185 -1.46 29.37 26.54
CA ARG A 185 -1.45 29.58 25.08
C ARG A 185 -2.68 30.37 24.62
N HIS A 186 -3.87 30.05 25.15
CA HIS A 186 -5.11 30.77 24.84
C HIS A 186 -4.99 32.27 25.14
N ALA A 187 -4.31 32.62 26.24
CA ALA A 187 -4.04 34.01 26.62
C ALA A 187 -3.26 34.84 25.57
N ARG A 188 -2.56 34.19 24.64
CA ARG A 188 -1.78 34.85 23.57
C ARG A 188 -2.64 35.34 22.42
N HIS A 189 -3.88 34.85 22.32
CA HIS A 189 -4.82 35.17 21.24
C HIS A 189 -6.09 35.82 21.79
N PRO A 190 -5.98 36.94 22.54
CA PRO A 190 -7.13 37.53 23.24
C PRO A 190 -8.27 37.81 22.25
N SER A 191 -9.42 37.17 22.48
CA SER A 191 -10.53 37.31 21.56
C SER A 191 -11.16 38.70 21.68
N SER A 192 -11.52 39.28 20.54
CA SER A 192 -12.30 40.50 20.49
C SER A 192 -13.80 40.24 20.79
N VAL A 193 -14.24 38.97 20.76
CA VAL A 193 -15.62 38.51 20.96
C VAL A 193 -15.70 37.13 21.64
N GLY A 194 -16.24 37.07 22.86
CA GLY A 194 -16.54 35.80 23.55
C GLY A 194 -16.03 35.77 24.99
N PRO A 195 -15.95 34.57 25.61
CA PRO A 195 -15.29 34.37 26.89
C PRO A 195 -13.82 34.78 26.80
N ARG A 196 -13.30 35.36 27.88
CA ARG A 196 -11.87 35.65 28.01
C ARG A 196 -11.16 34.50 28.68
N THR A 197 -9.83 34.49 28.61
CA THR A 197 -8.98 33.46 29.24
C THR A 197 -9.30 33.27 30.72
N SER A 198 -9.59 34.36 31.45
CA SER A 198 -10.01 34.28 32.86
C SER A 198 -11.28 33.45 33.07
N THR A 199 -12.23 33.55 32.15
CA THR A 199 -13.47 32.75 32.18
C THR A 199 -13.17 31.28 31.86
N PHE A 200 -12.30 31.00 30.88
CA PHE A 200 -11.85 29.63 30.60
C PHE A 200 -11.10 29.01 31.78
N MET A 201 -10.29 29.79 32.51
CA MET A 201 -9.62 29.32 33.74
C MET A 201 -10.63 28.93 34.83
N GLU A 202 -11.67 29.74 35.05
CA GLU A 202 -12.73 29.41 36.02
C GLU A 202 -13.51 28.15 35.62
N TRP A 203 -13.84 28.01 34.33
CA TRP A 203 -14.51 26.84 33.80
C TRP A 203 -13.65 25.57 33.89
N ALA A 204 -12.35 25.69 33.58
CA ALA A 204 -11.40 24.60 33.72
C ALA A 204 -11.28 24.16 35.19
N GLN A 205 -11.21 25.10 36.13
CA GLN A 205 -11.17 24.79 37.56
C GLN A 205 -12.47 24.10 38.05
N ALA A 206 -13.63 24.54 37.55
CA ALA A 206 -14.91 23.94 37.89
C ALA A 206 -15.07 22.53 37.32
N TYR A 207 -14.64 22.31 36.07
CA TYR A 207 -14.79 21.03 35.38
C TYR A 207 -13.71 20.01 35.75
N ALA A 208 -12.48 20.45 35.92
CA ALA A 208 -11.32 19.60 36.16
C ALA A 208 -10.58 20.03 37.43
N PRO A 209 -11.20 19.85 38.62
CA PRO A 209 -10.53 20.15 39.89
C PRO A 209 -9.27 19.29 40.06
N ASP A 210 -8.30 19.80 40.85
CA ASP A 210 -6.94 19.30 41.08
C ASP A 210 -6.59 17.88 40.57
N GLY A 211 -5.65 17.83 39.61
CA GLY A 211 -5.07 16.59 39.07
C GLY A 211 -5.64 16.14 37.71
N TRP A 212 -6.81 16.66 37.31
CA TRP A 212 -7.49 16.26 36.06
C TRP A 212 -7.05 17.03 34.82
N ALA A 213 -6.44 18.21 34.96
CA ALA A 213 -6.12 19.09 33.82
C ALA A 213 -5.16 18.46 32.79
N TYR A 214 -4.36 17.46 33.20
CA TYR A 214 -3.47 16.70 32.32
C TYR A 214 -4.05 15.35 31.88
N ASP A 215 -5.20 14.94 32.41
CA ASP A 215 -5.83 13.68 32.05
C ASP A 215 -6.36 13.76 30.61
N PRO A 216 -6.01 12.82 29.71
CA PRO A 216 -6.49 12.83 28.32
C PRO A 216 -8.01 12.74 28.15
N SER A 217 -8.77 12.33 29.18
CA SER A 217 -10.23 12.36 29.16
C SER A 217 -10.82 13.78 29.36
N VAL A 218 -9.99 14.72 29.82
CA VAL A 218 -10.31 16.14 30.04
C VAL A 218 -9.60 17.03 29.03
N SER A 219 -8.31 16.77 28.80
CA SER A 219 -7.45 17.46 27.85
C SER A 219 -7.03 16.50 26.72
N PRO A 220 -7.97 16.13 25.83
CA PRO A 220 -7.73 15.08 24.81
C PRO A 220 -6.61 15.42 23.84
N LEU A 221 -6.24 16.69 23.68
CA LEU A 221 -5.07 17.06 22.90
C LEU A 221 -3.76 16.46 23.44
N LEU A 222 -3.70 16.12 24.74
CA LEU A 222 -2.55 15.46 25.37
C LEU A 222 -2.53 13.94 25.16
N GLY A 223 -3.64 13.35 24.71
CA GLY A 223 -3.79 11.90 24.52
C GLY A 223 -3.18 11.31 23.26
N ASP A 224 -3.35 9.99 23.09
CA ASP A 224 -3.00 9.29 21.85
C ASP A 224 -4.10 9.50 20.80
N LEU A 225 -3.74 10.04 19.63
CA LEU A 225 -4.66 10.32 18.53
C LEU A 225 -4.60 9.26 17.41
N ARG A 226 -3.78 8.21 17.54
CA ARG A 226 -3.67 7.16 16.51
C ARG A 226 -4.98 6.40 16.38
N ALA A 227 -5.27 5.95 15.15
CA ALA A 227 -6.46 5.16 14.84
C ALA A 227 -7.78 5.84 15.24
N LEU A 228 -7.84 7.17 15.26
CA LEU A 228 -9.10 7.89 15.36
C LEU A 228 -9.81 7.97 13.99
N PRO A 229 -11.14 8.12 13.97
CA PRO A 229 -11.90 8.40 12.75
C PRO A 229 -11.44 9.69 12.07
N PRO A 230 -11.79 9.90 10.78
CA PRO A 230 -11.52 11.16 10.09
C PRO A 230 -12.05 12.37 10.87
N VAL A 231 -11.28 13.47 10.87
CA VAL A 231 -11.61 14.71 11.58
C VAL A 231 -11.87 15.84 10.60
N ILE A 232 -13.04 16.46 10.69
CA ILE A 232 -13.36 17.76 10.08
C ILE A 232 -13.21 18.81 11.17
N LEU A 233 -12.32 19.78 10.96
CA LEU A 233 -11.97 20.80 11.93
C LEU A 233 -12.32 22.17 11.37
N HIS A 234 -13.09 22.97 12.11
CA HIS A 234 -13.36 24.37 11.80
C HIS A 234 -12.76 25.24 12.90
N SER A 235 -11.96 26.25 12.53
CA SER A 235 -11.39 27.24 13.45
C SER A 235 -11.72 28.66 13.04
N ALA A 236 -11.63 29.58 13.99
CA ALA A 236 -11.86 31.01 13.78
C ALA A 236 -10.59 31.79 14.12
N GLY A 237 -10.31 32.88 13.39
CA GLY A 237 -9.11 33.70 13.57
C GLY A 237 -9.15 34.58 14.82
N ASP A 238 -10.35 35.01 15.23
CA ASP A 238 -10.61 35.80 16.44
C ASP A 238 -11.15 34.92 17.58
N ASP A 239 -10.41 33.86 17.89
CA ASP A 239 -10.74 32.82 18.87
C ASP A 239 -9.52 32.50 19.75
N GLU A 240 -9.69 32.56 21.07
CA GLU A 240 -8.63 32.21 22.03
C GLU A 240 -8.21 30.73 21.91
N LEU A 241 -9.07 29.86 21.38
CA LEU A 241 -8.81 28.43 21.23
C LEU A 241 -8.17 28.05 19.88
N ILE A 242 -7.77 29.03 19.05
CA ILE A 242 -7.18 28.74 17.74
C ILE A 242 -5.93 27.84 17.83
N ASP A 243 -5.14 27.98 18.88
CA ASP A 243 -3.94 27.17 19.14
C ASP A 243 -4.30 25.68 19.33
N ASP A 244 -5.42 25.36 19.98
CA ASP A 244 -5.86 23.98 20.16
C ASP A 244 -6.22 23.34 18.82
N ALA A 245 -6.90 24.07 17.95
CA ALA A 245 -7.23 23.60 16.60
C ALA A 245 -5.96 23.34 15.76
N GLN A 246 -5.00 24.27 15.78
CA GLN A 246 -3.75 24.13 15.02
C GLN A 246 -2.89 22.96 15.52
N HIS A 247 -2.76 22.82 16.84
CA HIS A 247 -2.03 21.70 17.44
C HIS A 247 -2.72 20.36 17.19
N LEU A 248 -4.05 20.34 17.27
CA LEU A 248 -4.83 19.14 16.96
C LEU A 248 -4.61 18.70 15.52
N GLU A 249 -4.66 19.62 14.56
CA GLU A 249 -4.41 19.29 13.16
C GLU A 249 -3.03 18.65 12.98
N LEU A 250 -1.97 19.28 13.51
CA LEU A 250 -0.61 18.78 13.38
C LEU A 250 -0.47 17.38 14.00
N LYS A 251 -0.88 17.24 15.26
CA LYS A 251 -0.74 15.99 16.02
C LYS A 251 -1.57 14.86 15.41
N ALA A 252 -2.79 15.13 14.95
CA ALA A 252 -3.63 14.14 14.31
C ALA A 252 -3.04 13.68 12.95
N ARG A 253 -2.50 14.61 12.14
CA ARG A 253 -1.80 14.26 10.89
C ARG A 253 -0.56 13.40 11.14
N GLU A 254 0.25 13.75 12.14
CA GLU A 254 1.42 12.95 12.55
C GLU A 254 1.04 11.56 13.05
N ALA A 255 -0.11 11.43 13.71
CA ALA A 255 -0.69 10.17 14.15
C ALA A 255 -1.33 9.34 13.01
N GLY A 256 -1.34 9.85 11.78
CA GLY A 256 -1.90 9.18 10.60
C GLY A 256 -3.41 9.34 10.41
N VAL A 257 -4.05 10.27 11.13
CA VAL A 257 -5.49 10.57 11.01
C VAL A 257 -5.76 11.47 9.81
N VAL A 258 -6.83 11.20 9.08
CA VAL A 258 -7.30 12.06 7.98
C VAL A 258 -7.93 13.32 8.56
N VAL A 259 -7.27 14.47 8.39
CA VAL A 259 -7.77 15.78 8.85
C VAL A 259 -8.13 16.68 7.68
N THR A 260 -9.32 17.27 7.73
CA THR A 260 -9.76 18.36 6.86
C THR A 260 -10.02 19.60 7.70
N HIS A 261 -9.18 20.62 7.57
CA HIS A 261 -9.28 21.83 8.37
C HIS A 261 -9.73 23.03 7.51
N ARG A 262 -10.77 23.74 7.98
CA ARG A 262 -11.21 25.02 7.44
C ARG A 262 -11.05 26.12 8.47
N SER A 263 -10.13 27.05 8.20
CA SER A 263 -9.95 28.24 9.04
C SER A 263 -10.78 29.41 8.52
N HIS A 264 -11.36 30.17 9.44
CA HIS A 264 -12.16 31.37 9.17
C HIS A 264 -11.48 32.61 9.81
N PRO A 265 -10.51 33.26 9.14
CA PRO A 265 -9.64 34.26 9.76
C PRO A 265 -10.36 35.48 10.34
N GLU A 266 -11.48 35.88 9.74
CA GLU A 266 -12.23 37.09 10.12
C GLU A 266 -13.42 36.81 11.05
N LEU A 267 -13.59 35.58 11.52
CA LEU A 267 -14.71 35.19 12.39
C LEU A 267 -14.22 34.93 13.81
N TRP A 268 -15.16 34.83 14.75
CA TRP A 268 -14.91 34.75 16.19
C TRP A 268 -15.42 33.47 16.82
N HIS A 269 -15.04 33.21 18.08
CA HIS A 269 -15.49 32.03 18.83
C HIS A 269 -17.03 31.91 18.85
N GLY A 270 -17.56 30.79 18.37
CA GLY A 270 -19.00 30.52 18.37
C GLY A 270 -19.82 31.22 17.27
N PHE A 271 -19.20 31.77 16.22
CA PHE A 271 -19.95 32.38 15.10
C PHE A 271 -20.98 31.43 14.45
N HIS A 272 -20.75 30.11 14.55
CA HIS A 272 -21.66 29.06 14.06
C HIS A 272 -23.07 29.12 14.67
N TYR A 273 -23.23 29.66 15.89
CA TYR A 273 -24.54 29.84 16.53
C TYR A 273 -25.46 30.80 15.75
N LEU A 274 -24.90 31.62 14.84
CA LEU A 274 -25.65 32.54 13.99
C LEU A 274 -26.12 31.92 12.67
N ALA A 275 -26.10 30.59 12.54
CA ALA A 275 -26.71 29.88 11.41
C ALA A 275 -28.15 30.37 11.16
N GLY A 276 -28.48 30.64 9.90
CA GLY A 276 -29.72 31.26 9.45
C GLY A 276 -29.75 32.79 9.51
N THR A 277 -28.73 33.45 10.09
CA THR A 277 -28.67 34.92 10.20
C THR A 277 -27.36 35.57 9.81
N LEU A 278 -26.24 34.83 9.88
CA LEU A 278 -24.95 35.25 9.36
C LEU A 278 -24.58 34.37 8.14
N LYS A 279 -24.25 35.01 7.02
CA LYS A 279 -23.94 34.31 5.75
C LYS A 279 -22.73 33.37 5.90
N GLU A 280 -21.72 33.81 6.63
CA GLU A 280 -20.49 33.09 6.88
C GLU A 280 -20.73 31.87 7.79
N ALA A 281 -21.65 31.98 8.75
CA ALA A 281 -22.09 30.86 9.55
C ALA A 281 -22.79 29.80 8.68
N ASP A 282 -23.73 30.22 7.82
CA ASP A 282 -24.40 29.29 6.90
C ASP A 282 -23.45 28.63 5.90
N ALA A 283 -22.48 29.38 5.37
CA ALA A 283 -21.45 28.82 4.49
C ALA A 283 -20.56 27.79 5.21
N SER A 284 -20.22 28.05 6.47
CA SER A 284 -19.45 27.13 7.30
C SER A 284 -20.26 25.86 7.62
N ILE A 285 -21.53 26.01 8.01
CA ILE A 285 -22.43 24.87 8.27
C ILE A 285 -22.69 24.05 7.01
N ALA A 286 -22.80 24.68 5.83
CA ALA A 286 -22.97 23.97 4.56
C ALA A 286 -21.72 23.13 4.20
N ASP A 287 -20.51 23.68 4.38
CA ASP A 287 -19.26 22.94 4.18
C ASP A 287 -19.16 21.74 5.12
N LEU A 288 -19.40 21.98 6.42
CA LEU A 288 -19.37 20.94 7.46
C LEU A 288 -20.38 19.84 7.15
N SER A 289 -21.61 20.22 6.81
CA SER A 289 -22.70 19.29 6.49
C SER A 289 -22.39 18.44 5.26
N THR A 290 -21.84 19.04 4.21
CA THR A 290 -21.46 18.33 2.98
C THR A 290 -20.41 17.26 3.28
N ARG A 291 -19.36 17.63 4.02
CA ARG A 291 -18.29 16.69 4.39
C ARG A 291 -18.79 15.58 5.29
N ILE A 292 -19.61 15.88 6.31
CA ILE A 292 -20.20 14.86 7.17
C ILE A 292 -21.06 13.89 6.34
N ARG A 293 -21.87 14.42 5.41
CA ARG A 293 -22.69 13.60 4.51
C ARG A 293 -21.84 12.66 3.67
N ASP A 294 -20.71 13.13 3.14
CA ASP A 294 -19.80 12.31 2.33
C ASP A 294 -19.24 11.11 3.13
N TYR A 295 -18.92 11.30 4.41
CA TYR A 295 -18.45 10.22 5.29
C TYR A 295 -19.56 9.26 5.71
N LEU A 296 -20.80 9.74 5.82
CA LEU A 296 -21.95 8.91 6.14
C LEU A 296 -22.47 8.15 4.93
N ALA A 297 -22.29 8.67 3.72
CA ALA A 297 -22.74 8.02 2.49
C ALA A 297 -22.23 6.58 2.41
N PRO A 298 -23.05 5.62 1.98
CA PRO A 298 -22.60 4.25 1.84
C PRO A 298 -21.37 4.22 0.93
N HIS A 299 -20.25 3.77 1.48
CA HIS A 299 -19.07 3.51 0.66
C HIS A 299 -19.41 2.45 -0.38
N ARG A 300 -18.85 2.58 -1.59
CA ARG A 300 -18.84 1.45 -2.53
C ARG A 300 -18.20 0.27 -1.80
N LYS A 301 -18.71 -0.96 -1.98
CA LYS A 301 -17.94 -2.14 -1.56
C LYS A 301 -16.56 -2.07 -2.22
N LYS A 302 -15.53 -2.56 -1.53
CA LYS A 302 -14.21 -2.67 -2.17
C LYS A 302 -14.37 -3.50 -3.46
N PRO A 303 -13.67 -3.15 -4.55
CA PRO A 303 -13.82 -3.84 -5.84
C PRO A 303 -13.41 -5.31 -5.71
N HIS A 304 -14.17 -6.25 -6.27
CA HIS A 304 -13.72 -7.65 -6.31
C HIS A 304 -12.45 -7.76 -7.18
N VAL A 305 -11.34 -8.23 -6.60
CA VAL A 305 -10.03 -8.32 -7.27
C VAL A 305 -9.74 -9.74 -7.76
N ALA A 306 -9.48 -9.93 -9.06
CA ALA A 306 -8.81 -11.14 -9.56
C ALA A 306 -7.30 -10.94 -9.62
N ILE A 307 -6.55 -11.94 -9.15
CA ILE A 307 -5.09 -12.02 -9.27
C ILE A 307 -4.77 -13.28 -10.08
N ILE A 308 -4.05 -13.15 -11.20
CA ILE A 308 -3.64 -14.30 -12.02
C ILE A 308 -2.19 -14.65 -11.70
N GLY A 309 -1.99 -15.82 -11.08
CA GLY A 309 -0.70 -16.38 -10.66
C GLY A 309 -0.52 -16.40 -9.14
N ALA A 310 -0.15 -17.56 -8.56
CA ALA A 310 0.15 -17.75 -7.14
C ALA A 310 1.67 -17.90 -6.88
N GLY A 311 2.48 -17.16 -7.63
CA GLY A 311 3.90 -16.94 -7.33
C GLY A 311 4.11 -15.85 -6.27
N VAL A 312 5.38 -15.47 -6.05
CA VAL A 312 5.78 -14.43 -5.08
C VAL A 312 4.93 -13.16 -5.20
N SER A 313 4.71 -12.65 -6.42
CA SER A 313 3.94 -11.42 -6.64
C SER A 313 2.47 -11.54 -6.25
N GLY A 314 1.79 -12.60 -6.69
CA GLY A 314 0.37 -12.81 -6.41
C GLY A 314 0.09 -13.09 -4.94
N LEU A 315 0.94 -13.90 -4.29
CA LEU A 315 0.87 -14.13 -2.84
C LEU A 315 1.12 -12.84 -2.04
N CYS A 316 2.08 -12.02 -2.48
CA CYS A 316 2.35 -10.72 -1.86
C CYS A 316 1.12 -9.82 -1.91
N LEU A 317 0.48 -9.70 -3.06
CA LEU A 317 -0.71 -8.88 -3.22
C LEU A 317 -1.89 -9.42 -2.40
N GLY A 318 -2.15 -10.73 -2.46
CA GLY A 318 -3.20 -11.36 -1.65
C GLY A 318 -3.02 -11.11 -0.14
N ALA A 319 -1.79 -11.27 0.37
CA ALA A 319 -1.48 -10.99 1.77
C ALA A 319 -1.69 -9.52 2.14
N LYS A 320 -1.23 -8.59 1.28
CA LYS A 320 -1.39 -7.15 1.54
C LYS A 320 -2.86 -6.70 1.44
N LEU A 321 -3.64 -7.23 0.51
CA LEU A 321 -5.09 -6.99 0.45
C LEU A 321 -5.77 -7.43 1.74
N ARG A 322 -5.54 -8.68 2.16
CA ARG A 322 -6.13 -9.23 3.38
C ARG A 322 -5.75 -8.43 4.64
N ARG A 323 -4.48 -8.05 4.76
CA ARG A 323 -3.98 -7.19 5.86
C ARG A 323 -4.56 -5.79 5.85
N ALA A 324 -4.94 -5.27 4.69
CA ALA A 324 -5.70 -4.02 4.54
C ALA A 324 -7.22 -4.20 4.73
N GLY A 325 -7.66 -5.35 5.26
CA GLY A 325 -9.08 -5.67 5.46
C GLY A 325 -9.85 -5.79 4.13
N HIS A 326 -9.17 -6.13 3.04
CA HIS A 326 -9.78 -6.43 1.75
C HIS A 326 -9.79 -7.94 1.54
N THR A 327 -10.94 -8.57 1.74
CA THR A 327 -11.10 -10.04 1.67
C THR A 327 -11.79 -10.53 0.41
N ASP A 328 -12.32 -9.61 -0.40
CA ASP A 328 -13.05 -9.94 -1.63
C ASP A 328 -12.09 -10.00 -2.83
N PHE A 329 -11.29 -11.07 -2.87
CA PHE A 329 -10.37 -11.34 -3.97
C PHE A 329 -10.22 -12.83 -4.24
N THR A 330 -9.89 -13.16 -5.49
CA THR A 330 -9.61 -14.53 -5.94
C THR A 330 -8.25 -14.58 -6.64
N ILE A 331 -7.40 -15.52 -6.25
CA ILE A 331 -6.14 -15.83 -6.93
C ILE A 331 -6.35 -17.05 -7.83
N TYR A 332 -6.06 -16.93 -9.11
CA TYR A 332 -6.14 -18.03 -10.08
C TYR A 332 -4.74 -18.59 -10.35
N GLU A 333 -4.54 -19.89 -10.13
CA GLU A 333 -3.28 -20.59 -10.37
C GLU A 333 -3.53 -21.80 -11.25
N LYS A 334 -2.72 -21.93 -12.31
CA LYS A 334 -2.85 -23.04 -13.27
C LYS A 334 -2.35 -24.36 -12.70
N ALA A 335 -1.40 -24.33 -11.77
CA ALA A 335 -0.91 -25.52 -11.09
C ALA A 335 -1.78 -25.90 -9.88
N ASP A 336 -1.43 -27.01 -9.27
CA ASP A 336 -2.05 -27.59 -8.07
C ASP A 336 -1.52 -27.02 -6.75
N GLU A 337 -0.42 -26.26 -6.79
CA GLU A 337 0.21 -25.65 -5.61
C GLU A 337 0.78 -24.25 -5.92
N VAL A 338 0.99 -23.44 -4.88
CA VAL A 338 1.64 -22.12 -4.97
C VAL A 338 3.14 -22.23 -5.28
N GLY A 339 3.78 -21.11 -5.60
CA GLY A 339 5.26 -21.01 -5.65
C GLY A 339 5.80 -20.37 -6.92
N GLY A 340 5.07 -20.47 -8.03
CA GLY A 340 5.49 -19.93 -9.32
C GLY A 340 6.87 -20.44 -9.72
N THR A 341 7.85 -19.55 -9.92
CA THR A 341 9.22 -19.90 -10.31
C THR A 341 9.85 -21.01 -9.46
N TRP A 342 9.61 -21.03 -8.15
CA TRP A 342 10.23 -22.00 -7.23
C TRP A 342 9.59 -23.38 -7.28
N ARG A 343 8.36 -23.47 -7.77
CA ARG A 343 7.67 -24.72 -8.09
C ARG A 343 8.06 -25.21 -9.49
N GLU A 344 8.07 -24.30 -10.46
CA GLU A 344 8.35 -24.58 -11.89
C GLU A 344 9.82 -24.91 -12.17
N ASN A 345 10.72 -24.72 -11.21
CA ASN A 345 12.14 -25.04 -11.36
C ASN A 345 12.57 -25.92 -10.20
N ALA A 346 13.05 -27.12 -10.50
CA ALA A 346 13.53 -28.09 -9.50
C ALA A 346 14.93 -28.65 -9.81
N TYR A 347 15.70 -27.97 -10.65
CA TYR A 347 16.99 -28.48 -11.12
C TYR A 347 18.08 -28.53 -10.04
N PRO A 348 19.04 -29.48 -10.16
CA PRO A 348 20.15 -29.60 -9.21
C PRO A 348 20.94 -28.29 -9.05
N GLY A 349 21.08 -27.85 -7.81
CA GLY A 349 21.85 -26.64 -7.48
C GLY A 349 21.06 -25.34 -7.57
N LEU A 350 19.73 -25.39 -7.77
CA LEU A 350 18.87 -24.21 -7.77
C LEU A 350 18.98 -23.44 -6.44
N VAL A 351 19.49 -22.20 -6.53
CA VAL A 351 19.60 -21.26 -5.41
C VAL A 351 19.20 -19.85 -5.85
N CYS A 352 18.63 -19.08 -4.92
CA CYS A 352 18.34 -17.67 -5.16
C CYS A 352 19.64 -16.84 -5.22
N ASP A 353 19.67 -15.82 -6.08
CA ASP A 353 20.80 -14.89 -6.20
C ASP A 353 20.70 -13.70 -5.23
N VAL A 354 19.66 -13.66 -4.39
CA VAL A 354 19.40 -12.66 -3.36
C VAL A 354 19.52 -13.31 -1.97
N PRO A 355 20.09 -12.61 -0.96
CA PRO A 355 20.12 -13.09 0.42
C PRO A 355 18.74 -13.53 0.91
N ALA A 356 18.64 -14.71 1.49
CA ALA A 356 17.37 -15.35 1.86
C ALA A 356 16.47 -14.46 2.75
N ARG A 357 17.07 -13.69 3.67
CA ARG A 357 16.34 -12.75 4.53
C ARG A 357 15.81 -11.52 3.79
N LEU A 358 16.44 -11.12 2.68
CA LEU A 358 15.96 -10.05 1.80
C LEU A 358 14.90 -10.56 0.81
N TYR A 359 15.02 -11.82 0.37
CA TYR A 359 14.03 -12.48 -0.48
C TYR A 359 12.83 -13.02 0.32
N ALA A 360 12.75 -12.75 1.63
CA ALA A 360 11.54 -12.94 2.42
C ALA A 360 10.68 -11.68 2.38
N PHE A 361 9.35 -11.87 2.36
CA PHE A 361 8.39 -10.80 2.55
C PHE A 361 8.62 -10.08 3.90
N SER A 362 8.55 -8.75 3.88
CA SER A 362 8.76 -7.89 5.07
C SER A 362 7.75 -8.18 6.18
N PHE A 363 6.52 -8.51 5.81
CA PHE A 363 5.43 -8.86 6.74
C PHE A 363 5.51 -10.30 7.25
N ALA A 364 6.51 -11.06 6.79
CA ALA A 364 6.55 -12.51 6.85
C ALA A 364 7.99 -13.06 6.94
N PRO A 365 8.82 -12.58 7.90
CA PRO A 365 10.20 -13.01 8.03
C PRO A 365 10.32 -14.52 8.34
N ASN A 366 11.46 -15.10 7.98
CA ASN A 366 11.75 -16.53 8.20
C ASN A 366 13.05 -16.72 9.01
N PRO A 367 12.96 -17.14 10.29
CA PRO A 367 14.15 -17.45 11.09
C PRO A 367 14.80 -18.79 10.73
N GLU A 368 14.14 -19.62 9.90
CA GLU A 368 14.53 -21.01 9.63
C GLU A 368 15.49 -21.19 8.46
N TRP A 369 15.89 -20.11 7.78
CA TRP A 369 16.77 -20.19 6.62
C TRP A 369 18.00 -21.07 6.91
N ALA A 370 18.23 -22.06 6.03
CA ALA A 370 19.32 -23.00 6.21
C ALA A 370 20.69 -22.40 5.85
N GLN A 371 20.70 -21.44 4.93
CA GLN A 371 21.90 -20.85 4.35
C GLN A 371 21.66 -19.41 3.85
N PHE A 372 22.73 -18.70 3.51
CA PHE A 372 22.68 -17.28 3.12
C PHE A 372 21.86 -17.03 1.85
N LEU A 373 22.02 -17.85 0.83
CA LEU A 373 21.24 -17.86 -0.41
C LEU A 373 20.36 -19.12 -0.42
N ALA A 374 19.05 -18.95 -0.23
CA ALA A 374 18.13 -20.08 -0.06
C ALA A 374 18.10 -21.00 -1.29
N SER A 375 17.97 -22.31 -1.06
CA SER A 375 17.71 -23.27 -2.13
C SER A 375 16.30 -23.08 -2.70
N GLY A 376 16.03 -23.67 -3.87
CA GLY A 376 14.68 -23.71 -4.42
C GLY A 376 13.67 -24.37 -3.46
N GLU A 377 14.06 -25.48 -2.82
CA GLU A 377 13.24 -26.19 -1.83
C GLU A 377 12.92 -25.33 -0.60
N ASP A 378 13.94 -24.68 -0.01
CA ASP A 378 13.76 -23.80 1.15
C ASP A 378 12.76 -22.67 0.83
N LEU A 379 12.80 -22.15 -0.41
CA LEU A 379 11.90 -21.08 -0.87
C LEU A 379 10.49 -21.57 -1.17
N GLN A 380 10.37 -22.75 -1.77
CA GLN A 380 9.07 -23.38 -2.00
C GLN A 380 8.35 -23.65 -0.67
N GLU A 381 9.05 -24.26 0.30
CA GLU A 381 8.52 -24.49 1.65
C GLU A 381 8.14 -23.17 2.35
N TYR A 382 8.98 -22.15 2.22
CA TYR A 382 8.69 -20.81 2.75
C TYR A 382 7.38 -20.24 2.19
N LEU A 383 7.18 -20.30 0.87
CA LEU A 383 6.00 -19.73 0.21
C LEU A 383 4.73 -20.50 0.58
N MET A 384 4.78 -21.84 0.65
CA MET A 384 3.65 -22.66 1.12
C MET A 384 3.26 -22.26 2.56
N ARG A 385 4.22 -22.17 3.46
CA ARG A 385 3.97 -21.78 4.86
C ARG A 385 3.42 -20.36 4.99
N VAL A 386 3.89 -19.41 4.17
CA VAL A 386 3.33 -18.05 4.15
C VAL A 386 1.88 -18.06 3.66
N THR A 387 1.58 -18.80 2.60
CA THR A 387 0.21 -18.96 2.09
C THR A 387 -0.75 -19.42 3.18
N ASP A 388 -0.36 -20.43 3.96
CA ASP A 388 -1.16 -20.94 5.07
C ASP A 388 -1.28 -19.94 6.22
N ARG A 389 -0.15 -19.35 6.66
CA ARG A 389 -0.13 -18.41 7.78
C ARG A 389 -0.94 -17.14 7.51
N GLU A 390 -0.90 -16.64 6.28
CA GLU A 390 -1.67 -15.47 5.87
C GLU A 390 -3.13 -15.84 5.50
N GLY A 391 -3.51 -17.12 5.60
CA GLY A 391 -4.86 -17.60 5.32
C GLY A 391 -5.30 -17.40 3.87
N LEU A 392 -4.35 -17.45 2.92
CA LEU A 392 -4.62 -17.17 1.50
C LEU A 392 -5.21 -18.36 0.77
N ARG A 393 -4.93 -19.59 1.22
CA ARG A 393 -5.30 -20.82 0.51
C ARG A 393 -6.78 -20.91 0.11
N PRO A 394 -7.76 -20.51 0.95
CA PRO A 394 -9.18 -20.48 0.56
C PRO A 394 -9.52 -19.46 -0.55
N SER A 395 -8.68 -18.45 -0.75
CA SER A 395 -8.83 -17.45 -1.81
C SER A 395 -8.14 -17.88 -3.12
N ILE A 396 -7.48 -19.04 -3.16
CA ILE A 396 -6.79 -19.55 -4.34
C ILE A 396 -7.63 -20.61 -5.03
N ARG A 397 -7.82 -20.45 -6.34
CA ARG A 397 -8.35 -21.45 -7.26
C ARG A 397 -7.20 -22.08 -8.04
N PHE A 398 -6.78 -23.24 -7.57
CA PHE A 398 -5.79 -24.09 -8.24
C PHE A 398 -6.37 -24.76 -9.49
N ASN A 399 -5.50 -25.32 -10.33
CA ASN A 399 -5.85 -26.00 -11.57
C ASN A 399 -6.77 -25.15 -12.47
N THR A 400 -6.61 -23.83 -12.43
CA THR A 400 -7.45 -22.86 -13.14
C THR A 400 -6.57 -21.92 -13.95
N GLU A 401 -6.21 -22.36 -15.16
CA GLU A 401 -5.54 -21.51 -16.15
C GLU A 401 -6.57 -20.57 -16.80
N ILE A 402 -6.37 -19.26 -16.66
CA ILE A 402 -7.19 -18.26 -17.36
C ILE A 402 -6.67 -18.10 -18.79
N GLU A 403 -7.52 -18.37 -19.78
CA GLU A 403 -7.16 -18.26 -21.20
C GLU A 403 -7.61 -16.94 -21.81
N THR A 404 -8.72 -16.37 -21.33
CA THR A 404 -9.20 -15.08 -21.82
C THR A 404 -9.65 -14.15 -20.70
N ALA A 405 -9.41 -12.85 -20.90
CA ALA A 405 -9.88 -11.78 -20.02
C ALA A 405 -10.43 -10.64 -20.89
N GLN A 406 -11.70 -10.27 -20.71
CA GLN A 406 -12.38 -9.30 -21.56
C GLN A 406 -13.04 -8.21 -20.71
N TRP A 407 -12.70 -6.94 -20.99
CA TRP A 407 -13.40 -5.81 -20.38
C TRP A 407 -14.78 -5.64 -21.02
N LYS A 408 -15.85 -5.81 -20.21
CA LYS A 408 -17.24 -5.74 -20.65
C LYS A 408 -18.14 -5.18 -19.56
N ASN A 409 -18.99 -4.21 -19.92
CA ASN A 409 -20.00 -3.62 -19.02
C ASN A 409 -19.43 -3.13 -17.67
N GLY A 410 -18.24 -2.51 -17.68
CA GLY A 410 -17.62 -1.97 -16.47
C GLY A 410 -16.89 -2.99 -15.59
N GLN A 411 -16.73 -4.24 -16.05
CA GLN A 411 -16.05 -5.32 -15.32
C GLN A 411 -15.18 -6.17 -16.25
N TRP A 412 -14.26 -6.93 -15.68
CA TRP A 412 -13.50 -7.98 -16.39
C TRP A 412 -14.25 -9.30 -16.34
N LEU A 413 -14.53 -9.90 -17.49
CA LEU A 413 -14.97 -11.28 -17.65
C LEU A 413 -13.75 -12.17 -17.90
N LEU A 414 -13.49 -13.10 -16.99
CA LEU A 414 -12.40 -14.08 -17.08
C LEU A 414 -12.99 -15.43 -17.49
N THR A 415 -12.31 -16.13 -18.40
CA THR A 415 -12.67 -17.49 -18.82
C THR A 415 -11.45 -18.40 -18.70
N SER A 416 -11.58 -19.51 -17.99
CA SER A 416 -10.54 -20.51 -17.85
C SER A 416 -10.51 -21.52 -19.00
N ALA A 417 -9.42 -22.27 -19.12
CA ALA A 417 -9.29 -23.41 -20.03
C ALA A 417 -10.35 -24.50 -19.79
N SER A 418 -10.88 -24.59 -18.57
CA SER A 418 -11.97 -25.52 -18.22
C SER A 418 -13.37 -24.97 -18.51
N GLY A 419 -13.48 -23.76 -19.06
CA GLY A 419 -14.75 -23.05 -19.30
C GLY A 419 -15.35 -22.37 -18.06
N TYR A 420 -14.63 -22.29 -16.95
CA TYR A 420 -15.10 -21.53 -15.77
C TYR A 420 -15.07 -20.04 -16.07
N GLU A 421 -16.17 -19.34 -15.79
CA GLU A 421 -16.28 -17.89 -15.96
C GLU A 421 -16.36 -17.16 -14.62
N SER A 422 -15.74 -15.98 -14.55
CA SER A 422 -15.82 -15.09 -13.38
C SER A 422 -15.85 -13.63 -13.80
N ARG A 423 -16.66 -12.82 -13.11
CA ARG A 423 -16.68 -11.36 -13.26
C ARG A 423 -16.04 -10.67 -12.07
N VAL A 424 -15.13 -9.74 -12.35
CA VAL A 424 -14.39 -8.99 -11.32
C VAL A 424 -14.31 -7.52 -11.69
N ASP A 425 -14.18 -6.66 -10.67
CA ASP A 425 -14.09 -5.22 -10.87
C ASP A 425 -12.66 -4.80 -11.26
N LEU A 426 -11.65 -5.50 -10.76
CA LEU A 426 -10.24 -5.20 -10.96
C LEU A 426 -9.46 -6.48 -11.28
N LEU A 427 -8.62 -6.43 -12.31
CA LEU A 427 -7.79 -7.54 -12.76
C LEU A 427 -6.31 -7.23 -12.54
N VAL A 428 -5.59 -8.12 -11.87
CA VAL A 428 -4.14 -8.06 -11.70
C VAL A 428 -3.46 -9.28 -12.30
N CYS A 429 -2.58 -9.06 -13.28
CA CYS A 429 -1.72 -10.10 -13.82
C CYS A 429 -0.41 -10.19 -13.02
N ALA A 430 -0.22 -11.30 -12.29
CA ALA A 430 0.97 -11.64 -11.52
C ALA A 430 1.63 -12.92 -12.06
N THR A 431 1.61 -13.10 -13.39
CA THR A 431 2.02 -14.32 -14.12
C THR A 431 3.54 -14.51 -14.17
N GLY A 432 4.32 -13.45 -13.91
CA GLY A 432 5.77 -13.45 -13.98
C GLY A 432 6.31 -13.39 -15.42
N PHE A 433 7.61 -13.19 -15.58
CA PHE A 433 8.25 -12.97 -16.89
C PHE A 433 9.21 -14.10 -17.30
N LEU A 434 9.57 -15.04 -16.42
CA LEU A 434 10.48 -16.17 -16.71
C LEU A 434 9.77 -17.52 -16.51
N HIS A 435 8.70 -17.79 -17.26
CA HIS A 435 7.90 -19.01 -17.09
C HIS A 435 7.60 -19.75 -18.40
N HIS A 436 7.98 -19.21 -19.57
CA HIS A 436 7.94 -19.91 -20.85
C HIS A 436 9.33 -20.36 -21.29
N PRO A 437 9.68 -21.65 -21.14
CA PRO A 437 10.98 -22.18 -21.55
C PRO A 437 11.32 -21.83 -23.00
N ARG A 438 12.58 -21.48 -23.25
CA ARG A 438 13.11 -21.29 -24.59
C ARG A 438 13.87 -22.53 -25.03
N THR A 439 13.23 -23.40 -25.78
CA THR A 439 13.88 -24.58 -26.38
C THR A 439 14.51 -24.19 -27.73
N PRO A 440 15.83 -24.31 -27.91
CA PRO A 440 16.45 -24.02 -29.21
C PRO A 440 16.10 -25.10 -30.23
N GLU A 441 15.83 -24.69 -31.46
CA GLU A 441 15.71 -25.59 -32.61
C GLU A 441 17.12 -25.93 -33.11
N ILE A 442 17.61 -27.12 -32.76
CA ILE A 442 18.92 -27.63 -33.21
C ILE A 442 18.66 -28.80 -34.17
N PRO A 443 19.20 -28.77 -35.40
CA PRO A 443 18.99 -29.85 -36.36
C PRO A 443 19.37 -31.23 -35.79
N GLY A 444 18.52 -32.24 -36.00
CA GLY A 444 18.77 -33.62 -35.58
C GLY A 444 18.44 -33.93 -34.11
N ALA A 445 17.87 -32.98 -33.36
CA ALA A 445 17.49 -33.18 -31.96
C ALA A 445 16.54 -34.37 -31.76
N GLU A 446 15.62 -34.59 -32.71
CA GLU A 446 14.67 -35.69 -32.76
C GLU A 446 15.31 -37.08 -32.93
N THR A 447 16.57 -37.14 -33.37
CA THR A 447 17.29 -38.40 -33.59
C THR A 447 18.14 -38.83 -32.40
N PHE A 448 18.31 -37.98 -31.39
CA PHE A 448 19.13 -38.28 -30.21
C PHE A 448 18.56 -39.47 -29.44
N THR A 449 19.41 -40.46 -29.13
CA THR A 449 18.98 -41.67 -28.43
C THR A 449 18.94 -41.50 -26.90
N GLY A 450 19.57 -40.45 -26.38
CA GLY A 450 19.54 -40.09 -24.98
C GLY A 450 18.37 -39.19 -24.61
N ARG A 451 18.44 -38.55 -23.44
CA ARG A 451 17.37 -37.65 -22.94
C ARG A 451 17.68 -36.19 -23.25
N ILE A 452 16.72 -35.45 -23.81
CA ILE A 452 16.77 -34.00 -23.93
C ILE A 452 15.78 -33.38 -22.94
N LEU A 453 16.25 -32.47 -22.09
CA LEU A 453 15.44 -31.81 -21.06
C LEU A 453 15.70 -30.31 -21.08
N HIS A 454 14.66 -29.50 -20.84
CA HIS A 454 14.87 -28.12 -20.41
C HIS A 454 15.12 -28.08 -18.90
N SER A 455 15.93 -27.14 -18.43
CA SER A 455 16.27 -27.01 -17.01
C SER A 455 15.07 -26.92 -16.06
N SER A 456 13.94 -26.32 -16.48
CA SER A 456 12.70 -26.29 -15.70
C SER A 456 12.10 -27.68 -15.41
N HIS A 457 12.35 -28.65 -16.29
CA HIS A 457 11.85 -30.04 -16.16
C HIS A 457 12.96 -31.02 -15.77
N CYS A 458 14.12 -30.50 -15.35
CA CYS A 458 15.21 -31.32 -14.84
C CYS A 458 14.96 -31.50 -13.33
N GLU A 459 14.45 -32.65 -12.93
CA GLU A 459 14.28 -32.99 -11.51
C GLU A 459 15.62 -33.44 -10.89
N GLN A 460 15.73 -33.44 -9.56
CA GLN A 460 16.96 -33.76 -8.81
C GLN A 460 17.43 -35.23 -8.89
N ASP A 461 17.01 -35.98 -9.91
CA ASP A 461 17.05 -37.42 -9.90
C ASP A 461 18.46 -38.03 -10.00
N THR A 462 18.59 -39.18 -9.33
CA THR A 462 19.70 -40.15 -9.37
C THR A 462 20.16 -40.53 -10.79
N VAL A 463 19.34 -40.30 -11.80
CA VAL A 463 19.62 -40.60 -13.21
C VAL A 463 20.83 -39.84 -13.77
N LEU A 464 21.18 -38.67 -13.22
CA LEU A 464 22.33 -37.89 -13.70
C LEU A 464 23.69 -38.42 -13.23
N LYS A 465 23.69 -39.32 -12.24
CA LYS A 465 24.94 -39.84 -11.63
C LYS A 465 25.69 -40.75 -12.61
N GLY A 466 26.97 -40.45 -12.83
CA GLY A 466 27.84 -41.25 -13.70
C GLY A 466 27.59 -41.08 -15.21
N GLN A 467 26.56 -40.34 -15.62
CA GLN A 467 26.23 -40.11 -17.04
C GLN A 467 27.17 -39.08 -17.70
N ARG A 468 27.20 -39.08 -19.04
CA ARG A 468 27.78 -38.01 -19.85
C ARG A 468 26.70 -36.96 -20.13
N VAL A 469 26.82 -35.81 -19.49
CA VAL A 469 25.81 -34.75 -19.53
C VAL A 469 26.33 -33.55 -20.31
N GLY A 470 25.54 -33.06 -21.26
CA GLY A 470 25.78 -31.81 -21.97
C GLY A 470 24.86 -30.72 -21.48
N ILE A 471 25.38 -29.57 -21.04
CA ILE A 471 24.59 -28.39 -20.71
C ILE A 471 24.76 -27.37 -21.84
N ILE A 472 23.65 -26.94 -22.45
CA ILE A 472 23.66 -25.87 -23.46
C ILE A 472 23.19 -24.59 -22.80
N GLY A 473 24.10 -23.61 -22.72
CA GLY A 473 23.85 -22.30 -22.12
C GLY A 473 24.56 -22.10 -20.78
N THR A 474 25.11 -20.91 -20.61
CA THR A 474 25.98 -20.53 -19.47
C THR A 474 25.41 -19.38 -18.65
N GLY A 475 24.10 -19.11 -18.74
CA GLY A 475 23.41 -18.17 -17.85
C GLY A 475 23.39 -18.67 -16.40
N SER A 476 22.64 -17.99 -15.52
CA SER A 476 22.56 -18.37 -14.09
C SER A 476 22.23 -19.85 -13.88
N THR A 477 21.26 -20.38 -14.64
CA THR A 477 20.88 -21.80 -14.58
C THR A 477 22.03 -22.73 -14.99
N GLY A 478 22.73 -22.44 -16.09
CA GLY A 478 23.86 -23.25 -16.56
C GLY A 478 25.02 -23.26 -15.57
N VAL A 479 25.29 -22.11 -14.94
CA VAL A 479 26.30 -21.97 -13.89
C VAL A 479 25.95 -22.81 -12.66
N GLN A 480 24.69 -22.75 -12.19
CA GLN A 480 24.23 -23.52 -11.04
C GLN A 480 24.24 -25.03 -11.31
N LEU A 481 23.72 -25.45 -12.47
CA LEU A 481 23.79 -26.84 -12.94
C LEU A 481 25.23 -27.34 -13.03
N THR A 482 26.16 -26.55 -13.59
CA THR A 482 27.57 -26.92 -13.68
C THR A 482 28.17 -27.15 -12.30
N CYS A 483 27.87 -26.27 -11.33
CA CYS A 483 28.35 -26.41 -9.96
C CYS A 483 27.87 -27.72 -9.31
N ALA A 484 26.58 -28.04 -9.46
CA ALA A 484 25.98 -29.24 -8.90
C ALA A 484 26.45 -30.52 -9.63
N LEU A 485 26.38 -30.53 -10.96
CA LEU A 485 26.64 -31.73 -11.77
C LEU A 485 28.12 -32.08 -11.89
N SER A 486 29.04 -31.11 -11.74
CA SER A 486 30.48 -31.40 -11.73
C SER A 486 30.91 -32.39 -10.64
N GLN A 487 30.08 -32.59 -9.60
CA GLN A 487 30.35 -33.51 -8.49
C GLN A 487 29.78 -34.92 -8.68
N VAL A 488 28.82 -35.10 -9.60
CA VAL A 488 28.02 -36.33 -9.71
C VAL A 488 28.01 -36.95 -11.12
N ALA A 489 28.16 -36.14 -12.16
CA ALA A 489 28.22 -36.62 -13.55
C ALA A 489 29.56 -37.32 -13.83
N GLY A 490 29.53 -38.37 -14.65
CA GLY A 490 30.74 -39.09 -15.08
C GLY A 490 31.58 -38.22 -16.02
N ARG A 491 30.92 -37.52 -16.95
CA ARG A 491 31.49 -36.44 -17.76
C ARG A 491 30.47 -35.33 -17.90
N LEU A 492 30.91 -34.08 -17.83
CA LEU A 492 30.09 -32.90 -18.03
C LEU A 492 30.68 -32.06 -19.15
N ILE A 493 29.88 -31.68 -20.14
CA ILE A 493 30.30 -30.80 -21.23
C ILE A 493 29.41 -29.56 -21.21
N LEU A 494 30.00 -28.40 -20.99
CA LEU A 494 29.32 -27.11 -20.97
C LEU A 494 29.49 -26.42 -22.32
N PHE A 495 28.42 -26.36 -23.12
CA PHE A 495 28.39 -25.67 -24.40
C PHE A 495 28.06 -24.19 -24.18
N GLN A 496 29.04 -23.34 -24.40
CA GLN A 496 29.01 -21.91 -24.14
C GLN A 496 28.97 -21.11 -25.43
N ARG A 497 27.90 -20.36 -25.66
CA ARG A 497 27.87 -19.35 -26.74
C ARG A 497 28.53 -18.03 -26.35
N THR A 498 28.28 -17.58 -25.13
CA THR A 498 28.81 -16.32 -24.61
C THR A 498 29.12 -16.49 -23.13
N ALA A 499 30.35 -16.18 -22.72
CA ALA A 499 30.73 -16.23 -21.31
C ALA A 499 29.94 -15.22 -20.46
N GLN A 500 29.81 -15.50 -19.16
CA GLN A 500 29.15 -14.61 -18.21
C GLN A 500 30.13 -14.11 -17.16
N TRP A 501 29.95 -12.86 -16.72
CA TRP A 501 30.65 -12.34 -15.54
C TRP A 501 30.10 -12.96 -14.26
N ILE A 502 30.97 -13.58 -13.46
CA ILE A 502 30.60 -14.25 -12.21
C ILE A 502 31.04 -13.41 -11.02
N LEU A 503 30.07 -12.96 -10.21
CA LEU A 503 30.35 -12.33 -8.92
C LEU A 503 30.61 -13.42 -7.86
N PRO A 504 31.77 -13.40 -7.17
CA PRO A 504 32.10 -14.40 -6.16
C PRO A 504 31.29 -14.16 -4.89
N LEU A 505 30.11 -14.77 -4.81
CA LEU A 505 29.26 -14.71 -3.62
C LEU A 505 29.21 -16.08 -2.93
N PRO A 506 29.87 -16.25 -1.76
CA PRO A 506 29.79 -17.48 -0.99
C PRO A 506 28.38 -17.72 -0.46
N ASN A 507 27.98 -18.99 -0.35
CA ASN A 507 26.70 -19.40 0.24
C ASN A 507 26.92 -20.24 1.52
N PRO A 508 27.33 -19.64 2.64
CA PRO A 508 27.56 -20.38 3.88
C PRO A 508 26.24 -20.90 4.48
N ARG A 509 26.30 -22.10 5.06
CA ARG A 509 25.21 -22.66 5.88
C ARG A 509 25.17 -22.00 7.26
N TYR A 510 23.98 -21.69 7.74
CA TYR A 510 23.78 -21.19 9.10
C TYR A 510 23.85 -22.32 10.11
N ARG A 511 24.53 -22.06 11.23
CA ARG A 511 24.60 -22.98 12.37
C ARG A 511 23.25 -23.04 13.10
N PRO A 512 22.90 -24.14 13.77
CA PRO A 512 21.66 -24.24 14.56
C PRO A 512 21.49 -23.11 15.58
N ALA A 513 22.57 -22.69 16.24
CA ALA A 513 22.56 -21.57 17.18
C ALA A 513 22.14 -20.24 16.53
N THR A 514 22.50 -20.00 15.27
CA THR A 514 22.06 -18.82 14.53
C THR A 514 20.54 -18.83 14.36
N ARG A 515 19.95 -19.96 13.94
CA ARG A 515 18.50 -20.09 13.79
C ARG A 515 17.79 -19.89 15.14
N PHE A 516 18.33 -20.46 16.22
CA PHE A 516 17.81 -20.27 17.58
C PHE A 516 17.75 -18.78 17.99
N VAL A 517 18.83 -18.01 17.74
CA VAL A 517 18.86 -16.57 18.03
C VAL A 517 17.78 -15.81 17.24
N TYR A 518 17.65 -16.07 15.93
CA TYR A 518 16.63 -15.42 15.10
C TYR A 518 15.19 -15.82 15.48
N ARG A 519 14.97 -17.05 15.97
CA ARG A 519 13.67 -17.46 16.54
C ARG A 519 13.36 -16.68 17.82
N ARG A 520 14.35 -16.51 18.72
CA ARG A 520 14.14 -15.91 20.05
C ARG A 520 14.04 -14.38 20.01
N MET A 521 14.64 -13.75 19.00
CA MET A 521 14.65 -12.30 18.80
C MET A 521 14.14 -11.94 17.39
N PRO A 522 12.80 -11.93 17.16
CA PRO A 522 12.22 -11.67 15.84
C PRO A 522 12.67 -10.35 15.21
N ILE A 523 12.91 -9.31 16.02
CA ILE A 523 13.40 -8.00 15.56
C ILE A 523 14.71 -8.09 14.78
N LEU A 524 15.56 -9.10 15.06
CA LEU A 524 16.80 -9.31 14.31
C LEU A 524 16.52 -9.69 12.86
N ASN A 525 15.45 -10.43 12.56
CA ASN A 525 15.13 -10.75 11.16
C ASN A 525 14.80 -9.47 10.38
N SER A 526 13.96 -8.60 10.94
CA SER A 526 13.58 -7.34 10.31
C SER A 526 14.77 -6.39 10.16
N LEU A 527 15.61 -6.28 11.20
CA LEU A 527 16.82 -5.46 11.15
C LEU A 527 17.80 -5.97 10.08
N THR A 528 18.08 -7.28 10.06
CA THR A 528 18.97 -7.88 9.06
C THR A 528 18.41 -7.77 7.64
N ARG A 529 17.09 -7.94 7.46
CA ARG A 529 16.43 -7.69 6.17
C ARG A 529 16.66 -6.25 5.72
N ASN A 530 16.41 -5.26 6.59
CA ASN A 530 16.57 -3.85 6.26
C ASN A 530 18.02 -3.48 5.93
N ILE A 531 18.98 -4.05 6.67
CA ILE A 531 20.42 -3.90 6.38
C ILE A 531 20.72 -4.45 4.98
N TYR A 532 20.27 -5.68 4.68
CA TYR A 532 20.48 -6.27 3.36
C TYR A 532 19.77 -5.51 2.25
N GLU A 533 18.55 -5.04 2.45
CA GLU A 533 17.82 -4.21 1.49
C GLU A 533 18.61 -2.94 1.17
N HIS A 534 19.06 -2.23 2.21
CA HIS A 534 19.86 -1.02 2.04
C HIS A 534 21.19 -1.29 1.29
N LEU A 535 21.90 -2.37 1.62
CA LEU A 535 23.12 -2.79 0.93
C LEU A 535 22.86 -3.15 -0.54
N PHE A 536 21.80 -3.92 -0.82
CA PHE A 536 21.45 -4.36 -2.18
C PHE A 536 20.99 -3.19 -3.05
N ASP A 537 20.17 -2.30 -2.51
CA ASP A 537 19.70 -1.10 -3.21
C ASP A 537 20.86 -0.12 -3.46
N SER A 538 21.77 0.05 -2.49
CA SER A 538 22.84 1.05 -2.56
C SER A 538 24.03 0.63 -3.44
N ILE A 539 24.30 -0.67 -3.57
CA ILE A 539 25.44 -1.19 -4.34
C ILE A 539 24.93 -1.82 -5.67
N PRO A 540 24.41 -3.07 -5.75
CA PRO A 540 23.86 -3.63 -6.99
C PRO A 540 22.78 -2.76 -7.67
N GLY A 541 21.85 -2.20 -6.90
CA GLY A 541 20.72 -1.42 -7.43
C GLY A 541 21.13 -0.09 -8.07
N ARG A 542 22.28 0.48 -7.69
CA ARG A 542 22.82 1.74 -8.23
C ARG A 542 23.99 1.55 -9.19
N ALA A 543 24.45 0.31 -9.41
CA ALA A 543 25.60 0.01 -10.27
C ALA A 543 25.30 0.05 -11.79
N VAL A 544 24.08 0.42 -12.19
CA VAL A 544 23.66 0.46 -13.60
C VAL A 544 24.31 1.61 -14.38
N ARG A 545 24.70 2.69 -13.70
CA ARG A 545 25.40 3.85 -14.31
C ARG A 545 26.88 3.89 -13.92
N PRO A 546 27.74 4.60 -14.66
CA PRO A 546 29.13 4.83 -14.26
C PRO A 546 29.21 5.41 -12.85
N GLY A 547 30.06 4.83 -12.01
CA GLY A 547 30.21 5.20 -10.60
C GLY A 547 31.06 4.18 -9.85
N TRP A 548 31.36 4.49 -8.58
CA TRP A 548 32.21 3.63 -7.74
C TRP A 548 31.58 2.25 -7.51
N GLN A 549 30.24 2.15 -7.44
CA GLN A 549 29.53 0.87 -7.27
C GLN A 549 29.77 -0.05 -8.48
N ARG A 550 29.62 0.48 -9.70
CA ARG A 550 29.87 -0.26 -10.95
C ARG A 550 31.32 -0.66 -11.06
N TRP A 551 32.25 0.25 -10.76
CA TRP A 551 33.67 -0.05 -10.73
C TRP A 551 34.00 -1.19 -9.76
N PHE A 552 33.50 -1.12 -8.53
CA PHE A 552 33.74 -2.10 -7.48
C PHE A 552 33.25 -3.50 -7.88
N LEU A 553 31.99 -3.63 -8.32
CA LEU A 553 31.44 -4.91 -8.76
C LEU A 553 32.14 -5.45 -10.02
N SER A 554 32.50 -4.57 -10.96
CA SER A 554 33.26 -4.96 -12.15
C SER A 554 34.65 -5.47 -11.80
N ALA A 555 35.33 -4.82 -10.84
CA ALA A 555 36.64 -5.24 -10.35
C ALA A 555 36.55 -6.61 -9.67
N LEU A 556 35.55 -6.85 -8.82
CA LEU A 556 35.33 -8.15 -8.20
C LEU A 556 35.14 -9.27 -9.23
N CYS A 557 34.35 -9.05 -10.29
CA CYS A 557 34.14 -10.04 -11.35
C CYS A 557 35.45 -10.33 -12.11
N ARG A 558 36.22 -9.29 -12.47
CA ARG A 558 37.50 -9.44 -13.20
C ARG A 558 38.57 -10.13 -12.36
N ILE A 559 38.70 -9.76 -11.08
CA ILE A 559 39.61 -10.39 -10.12
C ILE A 559 39.23 -11.87 -9.96
N ASN A 560 37.94 -12.17 -9.79
CA ASN A 560 37.44 -13.54 -9.66
C ASN A 560 37.82 -14.40 -10.87
N LEU A 561 37.66 -13.89 -12.10
CA LEU A 561 38.08 -14.62 -13.30
C LEU A 561 39.61 -14.76 -13.38
N ARG A 562 40.35 -13.66 -13.14
CA ARG A 562 41.82 -13.62 -13.30
C ARG A 562 42.54 -14.59 -12.38
N PHE A 563 42.11 -14.67 -11.13
CA PHE A 563 42.74 -15.49 -10.10
C PHE A 563 41.99 -16.80 -9.82
N GLY A 564 40.72 -16.91 -10.22
CA GLY A 564 39.92 -18.12 -10.05
C GLY A 564 40.16 -19.18 -11.12
N VAL A 565 40.62 -18.80 -12.31
CA VAL A 565 40.93 -19.71 -13.43
C VAL A 565 42.43 -19.73 -13.71
N HIS A 566 43.05 -20.88 -13.51
CA HIS A 566 44.50 -21.05 -13.59
C HIS A 566 44.98 -21.28 -15.03
N ASP A 567 44.25 -22.09 -15.79
CA ASP A 567 44.53 -22.36 -17.19
C ASP A 567 44.28 -21.12 -18.06
N PRO A 568 45.32 -20.58 -18.75
CA PRO A 568 45.18 -19.43 -19.62
C PRO A 568 44.17 -19.60 -20.75
N GLU A 569 44.09 -20.78 -21.38
CA GLU A 569 43.19 -21.04 -22.51
C GLU A 569 41.73 -21.07 -22.03
N LEU A 570 41.46 -21.82 -20.96
CA LEU A 570 40.14 -21.84 -20.33
C LEU A 570 39.71 -20.44 -19.86
N ARG A 571 40.65 -19.63 -19.33
CA ARG A 571 40.36 -18.27 -18.90
C ARG A 571 39.99 -17.36 -20.07
N GLU A 572 40.65 -17.51 -21.22
CA GLU A 572 40.28 -16.78 -22.43
C GLU A 572 38.85 -17.13 -22.87
N LYS A 573 38.52 -18.43 -22.94
CA LYS A 573 37.15 -18.91 -23.25
C LYS A 573 36.11 -18.39 -22.26
N LEU A 574 36.46 -18.23 -20.99
CA LEU A 574 35.58 -17.72 -19.93
C LEU A 574 35.57 -16.18 -19.82
N THR A 575 36.31 -15.45 -20.65
CA THR A 575 36.34 -13.98 -20.63
C THR A 575 35.20 -13.41 -21.48
N PRO A 576 34.18 -12.76 -20.88
CA PRO A 576 33.10 -12.16 -21.65
C PRO A 576 33.59 -10.93 -22.43
N GLN A 577 33.02 -10.72 -23.62
CA GLN A 577 33.30 -9.56 -24.48
C GLN A 577 32.51 -8.30 -24.06
N ASP A 578 31.49 -8.46 -23.23
CA ASP A 578 30.68 -7.37 -22.70
C ASP A 578 31.19 -6.88 -21.33
N GLN A 579 30.60 -5.79 -20.82
CA GLN A 579 30.96 -5.26 -19.51
C GLN A 579 30.23 -5.99 -18.37
N PRO A 580 30.87 -6.17 -17.19
CA PRO A 580 30.15 -6.60 -16.01
C PRO A 580 28.92 -5.72 -15.74
N LEU A 581 27.83 -6.33 -15.27
CA LEU A 581 26.49 -5.72 -15.06
C LEU A 581 25.68 -5.42 -16.33
N CYS A 582 26.21 -5.63 -17.53
CA CYS A 582 25.42 -5.45 -18.76
C CYS A 582 24.26 -6.45 -18.86
N LYS A 583 24.38 -7.58 -18.15
CA LYS A 583 23.29 -8.54 -17.90
C LYS A 583 23.08 -8.64 -16.39
N ARG A 584 22.01 -9.34 -15.96
CA ARG A 584 21.86 -9.71 -14.54
C ARG A 584 23.13 -10.43 -14.09
N LEU A 585 23.75 -9.97 -12.99
CA LEU A 585 24.97 -10.60 -12.50
C LEU A 585 24.69 -12.03 -12.05
N VAL A 586 25.53 -12.96 -12.52
CA VAL A 586 25.48 -14.35 -12.05
C VAL A 586 26.27 -14.47 -10.76
N MET A 587 25.62 -14.93 -9.70
CA MET A 587 26.21 -15.10 -8.37
C MET A 587 26.69 -16.54 -8.19
N SER A 588 27.99 -16.75 -8.00
CA SER A 588 28.53 -18.08 -7.65
C SER A 588 29.89 -18.00 -6.98
N GLY A 589 30.03 -18.68 -5.84
CA GLY A 589 31.31 -18.88 -5.16
C GLY A 589 32.10 -20.11 -5.64
N THR A 590 31.53 -20.95 -6.51
CA THR A 590 32.09 -22.28 -6.84
C THR A 590 32.24 -22.56 -8.33
N PHE A 591 31.68 -21.74 -9.21
CA PHE A 591 31.65 -22.02 -10.65
C PHE A 591 33.03 -22.20 -11.29
N TYR A 592 33.95 -21.25 -11.07
CA TYR A 592 35.29 -21.36 -11.65
C TYR A 592 36.07 -22.57 -11.12
N LYS A 593 35.80 -23.01 -9.89
CA LYS A 593 36.35 -24.27 -9.37
C LYS A 593 35.72 -25.49 -10.04
N ALA A 594 34.41 -25.44 -10.29
CA ALA A 594 33.67 -26.54 -10.91
C ALA A 594 34.09 -26.77 -12.37
N VAL A 595 34.23 -25.71 -13.16
CA VAL A 595 34.59 -25.80 -14.59
C VAL A 595 36.04 -26.26 -14.84
N GLN A 596 36.90 -26.19 -13.82
CA GLN A 596 38.30 -26.67 -13.88
C GLN A 596 38.45 -28.13 -13.42
N ARG A 597 37.37 -28.84 -13.08
CA ARG A 597 37.46 -30.25 -12.68
C ARG A 597 37.80 -31.13 -13.90
N ASN A 598 38.56 -32.19 -13.67
CA ASN A 598 39.00 -33.11 -14.73
C ASN A 598 37.87 -33.79 -15.52
N ASN A 599 36.66 -33.86 -14.96
CA ASN A 599 35.47 -34.41 -15.60
C ASN A 599 34.60 -33.37 -16.31
N VAL A 600 35.02 -32.10 -16.37
CA VAL A 600 34.27 -31.00 -16.98
C VAL A 600 35.02 -30.43 -18.17
N ASP A 601 34.35 -30.37 -19.32
CA ASP A 601 34.82 -29.69 -20.53
C ASP A 601 34.02 -28.42 -20.77
N LEU A 602 34.69 -27.35 -21.21
CA LEU A 602 34.06 -26.16 -21.76
C LEU A 602 34.26 -26.14 -23.27
N VAL A 603 33.15 -26.10 -24.01
CA VAL A 603 33.12 -26.03 -25.48
C VAL A 603 32.48 -24.72 -25.89
N ASP A 604 33.25 -23.86 -26.56
CA ASP A 604 32.82 -22.56 -27.08
C ASP A 604 32.62 -22.53 -28.60
N ASP A 605 32.89 -23.64 -29.27
CA ASP A 605 32.53 -23.87 -30.67
C ASP A 605 31.01 -23.94 -30.87
N ALA A 606 30.54 -23.38 -31.98
CA ALA A 606 29.13 -23.39 -32.31
C ALA A 606 28.62 -24.81 -32.59
N ILE A 607 27.43 -25.13 -32.07
CA ILE A 607 26.76 -26.41 -32.34
C ILE A 607 26.29 -26.43 -33.80
N ALA A 608 26.64 -27.50 -34.53
CA ALA A 608 26.20 -27.71 -35.90
C ALA A 608 24.90 -28.52 -35.96
N ARG A 609 24.83 -29.64 -35.23
CA ARG A 609 23.66 -30.52 -35.15
C ARG A 609 23.74 -31.46 -33.94
N ILE A 610 22.64 -32.11 -33.62
CA ILE A 610 22.56 -33.25 -32.73
C ILE A 610 22.54 -34.53 -33.59
N THR A 611 23.21 -35.59 -33.14
CA THR A 611 23.20 -36.93 -33.76
C THR A 611 22.68 -37.95 -32.76
N PRO A 612 22.42 -39.21 -33.16
CA PRO A 612 21.99 -40.25 -32.22
C PRO A 612 22.86 -40.40 -30.97
N GLU A 613 24.17 -40.15 -31.08
CA GLU A 613 25.16 -40.35 -30.01
C GLU A 613 25.50 -39.11 -29.19
N GLY A 614 25.12 -37.90 -29.63
CA GLY A 614 25.53 -36.66 -28.97
C GLY A 614 25.45 -35.40 -29.82
N ILE A 615 26.33 -34.44 -29.52
CA ILE A 615 26.36 -33.12 -30.18
C ILE A 615 27.58 -33.04 -31.09
N VAL A 616 27.39 -32.56 -32.32
CA VAL A 616 28.47 -32.23 -33.25
C VAL A 616 28.63 -30.72 -33.34
N THR A 617 29.82 -30.23 -33.04
CA THR A 617 30.22 -28.82 -33.19
C THR A 617 30.70 -28.53 -34.61
N ARG A 618 30.83 -27.24 -34.97
CA ARG A 618 31.17 -26.81 -36.34
C ARG A 618 32.59 -27.15 -36.78
N ASP A 619 33.49 -27.37 -35.83
CA ASP A 619 34.83 -27.93 -36.06
C ASP A 619 34.80 -29.42 -36.44
N GLY A 620 33.63 -30.06 -36.39
CA GLY A 620 33.41 -31.47 -36.75
C GLY A 620 33.56 -32.43 -35.57
N GLN A 621 33.88 -31.95 -34.37
CA GLN A 621 34.04 -32.81 -33.19
C GLN A 621 32.70 -33.37 -32.72
N LEU A 622 32.66 -34.68 -32.44
CA LEU A 622 31.51 -35.35 -31.81
C LEU A 622 31.73 -35.44 -30.30
N HIS A 623 30.84 -34.79 -29.55
CA HIS A 623 30.74 -34.89 -28.10
C HIS A 623 29.64 -35.90 -27.75
N ARG A 624 30.05 -37.11 -27.35
CA ARG A 624 29.11 -38.19 -26.98
C ARG A 624 28.44 -37.89 -25.64
N LEU A 625 27.11 -37.99 -25.61
CA LEU A 625 26.29 -37.60 -24.46
C LEU A 625 25.17 -38.62 -24.24
N ASP A 626 24.81 -38.83 -22.99
CA ASP A 626 23.63 -39.60 -22.58
C ASP A 626 22.43 -38.66 -22.32
N ILE A 627 22.72 -37.42 -21.92
CA ILE A 627 21.70 -36.43 -21.54
C ILE A 627 22.12 -35.05 -22.04
N ILE A 628 21.18 -34.31 -22.62
CA ILE A 628 21.32 -32.92 -23.03
C ILE A 628 20.34 -32.07 -22.20
N ILE A 629 20.88 -31.06 -21.51
CA ILE A 629 20.11 -30.12 -20.70
C ILE A 629 20.17 -28.73 -21.35
N PHE A 630 19.01 -28.23 -21.76
CA PHE A 630 18.85 -26.85 -22.21
C PHE A 630 18.74 -25.91 -21.00
N ALA A 631 19.82 -25.16 -20.74
CA ALA A 631 19.88 -24.03 -19.81
C ALA A 631 19.77 -22.70 -20.58
N THR A 632 18.84 -22.66 -21.54
CA THR A 632 18.72 -21.64 -22.59
C THR A 632 17.73 -20.51 -22.25
N GLY A 633 17.24 -20.48 -21.02
CA GLY A 633 16.43 -19.39 -20.48
C GLY A 633 14.96 -19.44 -20.91
N TYR A 634 14.33 -18.27 -20.94
CA TYR A 634 12.88 -18.12 -21.08
C TYR A 634 12.53 -17.04 -22.11
N LYS A 635 11.29 -17.06 -22.59
CA LYS A 635 10.69 -15.96 -23.38
C LYS A 635 10.28 -14.82 -22.45
N SER A 636 11.21 -13.91 -22.14
CA SER A 636 11.06 -12.85 -21.12
C SER A 636 9.95 -11.83 -21.39
N HIS A 637 9.53 -11.66 -22.63
CA HIS A 637 8.53 -10.66 -23.06
C HIS A 637 7.15 -11.24 -23.33
N SER A 638 6.94 -12.51 -22.96
CA SER A 638 5.63 -13.15 -23.05
C SER A 638 4.68 -12.68 -21.95
N TYR A 639 5.17 -12.37 -20.74
CA TYR A 639 4.39 -11.89 -19.59
C TYR A 639 3.11 -12.71 -19.29
N MET A 640 1.97 -12.36 -19.86
CA MET A 640 0.70 -13.07 -19.69
C MET A 640 0.28 -13.84 -20.95
N ARG A 641 0.96 -13.67 -22.09
CA ARG A 641 0.75 -14.49 -23.29
C ARG A 641 1.00 -15.95 -22.93
N PRO A 642 0.22 -16.92 -23.45
CA PRO A 642 -0.75 -16.78 -24.55
C PRO A 642 -2.17 -16.36 -24.12
N MET A 643 -2.40 -15.97 -22.85
CA MET A 643 -3.71 -15.48 -22.42
C MET A 643 -4.14 -14.27 -23.26
N LYS A 644 -5.35 -14.34 -23.82
CA LYS A 644 -5.91 -13.29 -24.67
C LYS A 644 -6.62 -12.25 -23.81
N ILE A 645 -6.07 -11.05 -23.72
CA ILE A 645 -6.66 -9.95 -22.96
C ILE A 645 -7.20 -8.89 -23.92
N PHE A 646 -8.46 -8.49 -23.72
CA PHE A 646 -9.16 -7.48 -24.51
C PHE A 646 -9.62 -6.31 -23.62
N GLY A 647 -9.10 -5.12 -23.90
CA GLY A 647 -9.42 -3.89 -23.18
C GLY A 647 -10.68 -3.19 -23.71
N GLU A 648 -10.72 -1.86 -23.60
CA GLU A 648 -11.78 -1.06 -24.19
C GLU A 648 -11.86 -1.24 -25.71
N LYS A 649 -13.07 -1.09 -26.26
CA LYS A 649 -13.34 -1.26 -27.70
C LYS A 649 -12.89 -2.63 -28.26
N GLN A 650 -12.72 -3.62 -27.38
CA GLN A 650 -12.21 -4.95 -27.71
C GLN A 650 -10.80 -4.94 -28.33
N THR A 651 -10.00 -3.91 -28.04
CA THR A 651 -8.59 -3.86 -28.45
C THR A 651 -7.81 -4.96 -27.72
N ALA A 652 -7.10 -5.79 -28.49
CA ALA A 652 -6.30 -6.87 -27.92
C ALA A 652 -4.98 -6.35 -27.34
N LEU A 653 -4.50 -6.96 -26.25
CA LEU A 653 -3.19 -6.67 -25.66
C LEU A 653 -2.06 -6.80 -26.70
N ASP A 654 -2.15 -7.81 -27.57
CA ASP A 654 -1.17 -8.06 -28.61
C ASP A 654 -1.16 -6.97 -29.69
N GLU A 655 -2.26 -6.27 -29.92
CA GLU A 655 -2.29 -5.11 -30.82
C GLU A 655 -1.58 -3.89 -30.19
N VAL A 656 -1.73 -3.69 -28.88
CA VAL A 656 -1.14 -2.55 -28.16
C VAL A 656 0.34 -2.73 -27.90
N TRP A 657 0.74 -3.94 -27.49
CA TRP A 657 2.15 -4.24 -27.27
C TRP A 657 2.88 -4.57 -28.55
N ASN A 658 2.23 -5.27 -29.48
CA ASN A 658 2.89 -5.90 -30.62
C ASN A 658 4.20 -6.58 -30.13
N ASP A 659 5.32 -6.10 -30.64
CA ASP A 659 6.67 -6.57 -30.37
C ASP A 659 7.45 -5.75 -29.31
N ASP A 660 6.87 -4.67 -28.78
CA ASP A 660 7.51 -3.75 -27.83
C ASP A 660 6.61 -3.48 -26.59
N PRO A 661 6.55 -4.43 -25.64
CA PRO A 661 5.74 -4.29 -24.43
C PRO A 661 6.10 -3.06 -23.60
N PHE A 662 5.09 -2.33 -23.16
CA PHE A 662 5.25 -1.17 -22.26
C PHE A 662 4.17 -1.13 -21.19
N ALA A 663 4.43 -0.37 -20.12
CA ALA A 663 3.49 -0.11 -19.05
C ALA A 663 3.63 1.32 -18.51
N HIS A 664 2.51 1.94 -18.13
CA HIS A 664 2.50 3.17 -17.35
C HIS A 664 2.89 2.85 -15.89
N ARG A 665 3.87 3.58 -15.36
CA ARG A 665 4.41 3.38 -14.00
C ARG A 665 4.76 1.92 -13.66
N THR A 666 5.10 1.10 -14.66
CA THR A 666 5.38 -0.35 -14.54
C THR A 666 4.20 -1.25 -14.14
N VAL A 667 3.01 -0.67 -13.90
CA VAL A 667 1.89 -1.39 -13.27
C VAL A 667 0.57 -1.31 -14.03
N SER A 668 0.35 -0.36 -14.93
CA SER A 668 -0.94 -0.20 -15.63
C SER A 668 -0.76 0.03 -17.14
N LEU A 669 -1.83 -0.09 -17.93
CA LEU A 669 -1.78 0.01 -19.39
C LEU A 669 -2.95 0.86 -19.94
N PRO A 670 -2.70 1.89 -20.76
CA PRO A 670 -3.77 2.66 -21.38
C PRO A 670 -4.67 1.79 -22.27
N GLY A 671 -5.98 2.04 -22.21
CA GLY A 671 -6.98 1.24 -22.92
C GLY A 671 -7.41 -0.03 -22.18
N PHE A 672 -6.83 -0.34 -21.01
CA PHE A 672 -7.17 -1.47 -20.17
C PHE A 672 -7.62 -0.95 -18.79
N PRO A 673 -8.92 -0.71 -18.59
CA PRO A 673 -9.43 -0.13 -17.35
C PRO A 673 -9.36 -1.12 -16.19
N ASN A 674 -9.15 -0.62 -14.97
CA ASN A 674 -9.05 -1.43 -13.74
C ASN A 674 -8.09 -2.62 -13.89
N PHE A 675 -7.04 -2.46 -14.70
CA PHE A 675 -6.08 -3.50 -15.02
C PHE A 675 -4.70 -3.13 -14.48
N PHE A 676 -4.10 -4.07 -13.75
CA PHE A 676 -2.75 -3.95 -13.26
C PHE A 676 -1.89 -5.15 -13.62
N MET A 677 -0.58 -4.93 -13.62
CA MET A 677 0.46 -5.94 -13.77
C MET A 677 1.41 -5.86 -12.59
N MET A 678 1.86 -7.01 -12.11
CA MET A 678 3.00 -7.12 -11.21
C MET A 678 4.17 -7.74 -11.94
N MET A 679 5.36 -7.18 -11.73
CA MET A 679 6.56 -7.52 -12.52
C MET A 679 6.32 -7.41 -14.03
N GLY A 680 5.51 -6.43 -14.46
CA GLY A 680 5.24 -6.13 -15.87
C GLY A 680 6.39 -5.36 -16.53
N PRO A 681 6.20 -4.84 -17.76
CA PRO A 681 7.22 -4.09 -18.49
C PRO A 681 7.90 -3.00 -17.65
N TYR A 682 9.21 -2.89 -17.83
CA TYR A 682 10.13 -2.06 -17.05
C TYR A 682 10.39 -2.57 -15.61
N SER A 683 9.88 -3.75 -15.27
CA SER A 683 10.34 -4.56 -14.14
C SER A 683 11.12 -5.78 -14.68
N PRO A 684 12.08 -6.36 -13.95
CA PRO A 684 12.56 -5.99 -12.61
C PRO A 684 13.36 -4.67 -12.59
N VAL A 685 13.52 -4.10 -11.40
CA VAL A 685 14.33 -2.89 -11.17
C VAL A 685 15.81 -3.27 -11.12
N GLY A 686 16.43 -3.48 -12.28
CA GLY A 686 17.85 -3.81 -12.42
C GLY A 686 18.27 -5.04 -11.61
N ASN A 687 19.26 -4.89 -10.72
CA ASN A 687 19.74 -5.96 -9.82
C ASN A 687 19.03 -5.96 -8.44
N GLN A 688 17.84 -5.36 -8.31
CA GLN A 688 17.04 -5.38 -7.08
C GLN A 688 16.38 -6.75 -6.86
N SER A 689 15.97 -7.00 -5.61
CA SER A 689 15.10 -8.12 -5.24
C SER A 689 13.71 -7.98 -5.86
N ALA A 690 13.25 -9.04 -6.54
CA ALA A 690 11.88 -9.11 -7.08
C ALA A 690 10.80 -9.02 -5.98
N VAL A 691 11.12 -9.46 -4.75
CA VAL A 691 10.23 -9.35 -3.60
C VAL A 691 10.01 -7.89 -3.21
N SER A 692 11.08 -7.08 -3.15
CA SER A 692 10.97 -5.64 -2.87
C SER A 692 10.15 -4.92 -3.95
N THR A 693 10.39 -5.21 -5.24
CA THR A 693 9.58 -4.67 -6.34
C THR A 693 8.11 -5.08 -6.21
N SER A 694 7.83 -6.35 -5.90
CA SER A 694 6.47 -6.87 -5.72
C SER A 694 5.74 -6.24 -4.53
N GLU A 695 6.43 -5.99 -3.41
CA GLU A 695 5.83 -5.34 -2.24
C GLU A 695 5.43 -3.90 -2.55
N ILE A 696 6.28 -3.14 -3.26
CA ILE A 696 5.99 -1.77 -3.67
C ILE A 696 4.78 -1.73 -4.63
N GLN A 697 4.76 -2.60 -5.65
CA GLN A 697 3.64 -2.68 -6.60
C GLN A 697 2.34 -3.13 -5.91
N ALA A 698 2.41 -4.10 -5.00
CA ALA A 698 1.24 -4.56 -4.26
C ALA A 698 0.67 -3.46 -3.36
N GLU A 699 1.52 -2.68 -2.66
CA GLU A 699 1.05 -1.52 -1.89
C GLU A 699 0.38 -0.47 -2.76
N HIS A 700 0.93 -0.21 -3.95
CA HIS A 700 0.34 0.71 -4.90
C HIS A 700 -1.08 0.26 -5.33
N ILE A 701 -1.25 -1.03 -5.63
CA ILE A 701 -2.55 -1.61 -6.01
C ILE A 701 -3.53 -1.57 -4.83
N VAL A 702 -3.09 -1.92 -3.61
CA VAL A 702 -3.95 -1.84 -2.41
C VAL A 702 -4.44 -0.41 -2.19
N ARG A 703 -3.57 0.61 -2.34
CA ARG A 703 -3.98 2.02 -2.26
C ARG A 703 -5.05 2.38 -3.29
N TRP A 704 -4.95 1.87 -4.52
CA TRP A 704 -6.00 2.05 -5.52
C TRP A 704 -7.34 1.44 -5.10
N THR A 705 -7.35 0.24 -4.52
CA THR A 705 -8.61 -0.37 -4.04
C THR A 705 -9.29 0.48 -2.96
N GLU A 706 -8.49 1.14 -2.11
CA GLU A 706 -9.00 2.02 -1.05
C GLU A 706 -9.48 3.36 -1.60
N ILE A 707 -8.76 3.95 -2.57
CA ILE A 707 -9.19 5.15 -3.29
C ILE A 707 -10.51 4.88 -4.03
N MET A 708 -10.63 3.75 -4.72
CA MET A 708 -11.85 3.36 -5.43
C MET A 708 -13.05 3.22 -4.49
N ARG A 709 -12.83 2.65 -3.30
CA ARG A 709 -13.84 2.52 -2.24
C ARG A 709 -14.27 3.88 -1.69
N ARG A 710 -13.28 4.70 -1.28
CA ARG A 710 -13.49 6.00 -0.63
C ARG A 710 -14.13 7.02 -1.57
N ASP A 711 -13.60 7.13 -2.79
CA ASP A 711 -13.99 8.17 -3.75
C ASP A 711 -15.10 7.72 -4.71
N LYS A 712 -15.71 6.55 -4.44
CA LYS A 712 -16.76 5.90 -5.25
C LYS A 712 -16.36 5.75 -6.73
N ILE A 713 -15.08 5.47 -7.01
CA ILE A 713 -14.56 5.31 -8.37
C ILE A 713 -14.78 3.86 -8.81
N SER A 714 -15.41 3.67 -9.97
CA SER A 714 -15.62 2.36 -10.59
C SER A 714 -14.75 2.11 -11.82
N TYR A 715 -14.10 3.15 -12.33
CA TYR A 715 -13.25 3.08 -13.51
C TYR A 715 -11.95 3.85 -13.27
N ILE A 716 -10.82 3.21 -13.51
CA ILE A 716 -9.48 3.83 -13.56
C ILE A 716 -8.75 3.34 -14.81
N CYS A 717 -8.22 4.26 -15.61
CA CYS A 717 -7.42 3.92 -16.78
C CYS A 717 -6.34 5.00 -16.99
N PRO A 718 -5.04 4.65 -17.12
CA PRO A 718 -4.02 5.66 -17.35
C PRO A 718 -4.24 6.33 -18.71
N LYS A 719 -4.03 7.64 -18.78
CA LYS A 719 -4.15 8.39 -20.02
C LYS A 719 -3.02 7.99 -20.98
N MET A 720 -3.35 7.90 -22.27
CA MET A 720 -2.36 7.53 -23.29
C MET A 720 -1.18 8.52 -23.35
N GLU A 721 -1.46 9.82 -23.24
CA GLU A 721 -0.43 10.87 -23.25
C GLU A 721 0.60 10.73 -22.12
N ASP A 722 0.14 10.37 -20.92
CA ASP A 722 1.00 10.19 -19.75
C ASP A 722 1.86 8.94 -19.87
N ALA A 723 1.29 7.85 -20.40
CA ALA A 723 2.04 6.61 -20.65
C ALA A 723 3.10 6.78 -21.75
N VAL A 724 2.79 7.49 -22.82
CA VAL A 724 3.75 7.81 -23.90
C VAL A 724 4.86 8.71 -23.37
N ARG A 725 4.53 9.75 -22.58
CA ARG A 725 5.52 10.62 -21.94
C ARG A 725 6.44 9.82 -21.01
N PHE A 726 5.87 8.94 -20.18
CA PHE A 726 6.63 8.07 -19.29
C PHE A 726 7.57 7.12 -20.05
N LYS A 727 7.11 6.52 -21.16
CA LYS A 727 7.96 5.71 -22.06
C LYS A 727 9.11 6.52 -22.66
N ALA A 728 8.86 7.76 -23.10
CA ALA A 728 9.90 8.64 -23.62
C ALA A 728 10.93 9.03 -22.53
N ASP A 729 10.48 9.25 -21.29
CA ASP A 729 11.36 9.52 -20.15
C ASP A 729 12.28 8.32 -19.84
N LEU A 730 11.72 7.11 -19.86
CA LEU A 730 12.46 5.86 -19.72
C LEU A 730 13.53 5.72 -20.81
N ALA A 731 13.15 5.90 -22.07
CA ALA A 731 14.07 5.81 -23.20
C ALA A 731 15.24 6.81 -23.09
N ARG A 732 14.94 8.07 -22.72
CA ARG A 732 15.98 9.09 -22.46
C ARG A 732 16.90 8.69 -21.32
N ALA A 733 16.37 8.17 -20.23
CA ALA A 733 17.15 7.77 -19.06
C ALA A 733 17.95 6.47 -19.25
N MET A 734 17.56 5.64 -20.21
CA MET A 734 18.27 4.42 -20.59
C MET A 734 19.65 4.74 -21.16
N SER A 735 19.78 5.88 -21.84
CA SER A 735 21.07 6.38 -22.31
C SER A 735 22.04 6.58 -21.14
N GLY A 736 23.25 6.04 -21.26
CA GLY A 736 24.28 6.09 -20.21
C GLY A 736 24.19 4.99 -19.15
N THR A 737 23.25 4.03 -19.30
CA THR A 737 23.28 2.80 -18.49
C THR A 737 24.26 1.78 -19.06
N VAL A 738 24.64 0.78 -18.26
CA VAL A 738 25.44 -0.35 -18.71
C VAL A 738 24.73 -1.19 -19.78
N TRP A 739 23.40 -1.20 -19.80
CA TRP A 739 22.61 -2.02 -20.74
C TRP A 739 22.69 -1.54 -22.19
N THR A 740 23.11 -0.29 -22.41
CA THR A 740 23.31 0.25 -23.77
C THR A 740 24.77 0.18 -24.24
N THR A 741 25.64 -0.60 -23.57
CA THR A 741 27.05 -0.75 -24.00
C THR A 741 27.29 -1.92 -24.96
N GLY A 742 26.23 -2.51 -25.53
CA GLY A 742 26.33 -3.48 -26.63
C GLY A 742 26.30 -4.97 -26.25
N CYS A 743 25.72 -5.36 -25.09
CA CYS A 743 25.53 -6.78 -24.77
C CYS A 743 24.21 -7.35 -25.27
N ASP A 744 24.21 -8.64 -25.62
CA ASP A 744 23.00 -9.40 -25.93
C ASP A 744 22.39 -9.97 -24.62
N SER A 745 21.19 -9.49 -24.26
CA SER A 745 20.51 -9.81 -23.00
C SER A 745 19.01 -10.05 -23.23
N TRP A 746 18.40 -10.88 -22.38
CA TRP A 746 16.94 -11.08 -22.34
C TRP A 746 16.17 -9.81 -21.93
N TYR A 747 16.87 -8.75 -21.53
CA TYR A 747 16.30 -7.43 -21.29
C TYR A 747 15.88 -6.68 -22.56
N LEU A 748 16.42 -7.06 -23.74
CA LEU A 748 16.29 -6.29 -24.97
C LEU A 748 15.00 -6.63 -25.71
N GLY A 749 14.11 -5.63 -25.88
CA GLY A 749 12.92 -5.73 -26.72
C GLY A 749 13.24 -5.75 -28.21
N ASN A 750 12.22 -5.88 -29.06
CA ASN A 750 12.41 -5.78 -30.50
C ASN A 750 12.90 -4.36 -30.84
N GLY A 751 14.03 -4.28 -31.55
CA GLY A 751 14.77 -3.03 -31.76
C GLY A 751 15.98 -2.83 -30.83
N HIS A 752 16.37 -3.83 -30.05
CA HIS A 752 17.56 -3.84 -29.17
C HIS A 752 17.55 -2.78 -28.05
N SER A 753 16.37 -2.28 -27.66
CA SER A 753 16.22 -1.36 -26.53
C SER A 753 15.87 -2.13 -25.24
N PRO A 754 16.54 -1.86 -24.09
CA PRO A 754 16.22 -2.52 -22.83
C PRO A 754 14.83 -2.14 -22.29
N ILE A 755 14.02 -3.14 -21.91
CA ILE A 755 12.71 -2.96 -21.26
C ILE A 755 12.88 -3.09 -19.73
N LEU A 756 13.60 -2.14 -19.12
CA LEU A 756 13.93 -2.13 -17.69
C LEU A 756 13.73 -0.75 -17.07
N TRP A 757 13.74 -0.70 -15.75
CA TRP A 757 13.81 0.54 -14.98
C TRP A 757 15.25 1.10 -14.94
N PRO A 758 15.53 2.27 -15.54
CA PRO A 758 16.87 2.84 -15.66
C PRO A 758 17.29 3.73 -14.48
N TRP A 759 16.38 4.00 -13.54
CA TRP A 759 16.64 4.88 -12.39
C TRP A 759 16.91 4.09 -11.11
N THR A 760 17.08 4.81 -10.01
CA THR A 760 17.37 4.21 -8.70
C THR A 760 16.14 3.48 -8.12
N PRO A 761 16.37 2.51 -7.21
CA PRO A 761 15.31 1.89 -6.41
C PRO A 761 14.44 2.89 -5.62
N ASP A 762 15.05 3.97 -5.10
CA ASP A 762 14.31 4.99 -4.36
C ASP A 762 13.31 5.72 -5.25
N ARG A 763 13.72 6.07 -6.47
CA ARG A 763 12.80 6.68 -7.44
C ARG A 763 11.65 5.72 -7.76
N PHE A 764 11.92 4.42 -7.92
CA PHE A 764 10.85 3.44 -8.14
C PHE A 764 9.83 3.43 -7.00
N ARG A 765 10.31 3.45 -5.76
CA ARG A 765 9.47 3.51 -4.55
C ARG A 765 8.65 4.80 -4.50
N ASP A 766 9.27 5.95 -4.80
CA ASP A 766 8.62 7.26 -4.76
C ASP A 766 7.53 7.39 -5.82
N GLU A 767 7.80 6.93 -7.05
CA GLU A 767 6.85 6.99 -8.18
C GLU A 767 5.60 6.12 -7.96
N LEU A 768 5.69 5.09 -7.09
CA LEU A 768 4.57 4.21 -6.72
C LEU A 768 4.01 4.49 -5.31
N LYS A 769 4.59 5.44 -4.56
CA LYS A 769 4.20 5.74 -3.17
C LYS A 769 2.77 6.26 -3.06
N ALA A 770 2.33 7.10 -3.98
CA ALA A 770 0.94 7.57 -4.02
C ALA A 770 0.47 7.62 -5.48
N PRO A 771 -0.72 7.08 -5.79
CA PRO A 771 -1.29 7.22 -7.12
C PRO A 771 -1.49 8.70 -7.50
N ASN A 772 -0.95 9.11 -8.65
CA ASN A 772 -1.19 10.43 -9.20
C ASN A 772 -2.49 10.44 -10.01
N LEU A 773 -3.61 10.84 -9.39
CA LEU A 773 -4.93 10.82 -10.03
C LEU A 773 -4.97 11.65 -11.32
N ALA A 774 -4.11 12.66 -11.49
CA ALA A 774 -4.09 13.49 -12.70
C ALA A 774 -3.64 12.72 -13.96
N GLU A 775 -2.90 11.62 -13.80
CA GLU A 775 -2.44 10.75 -14.90
C GLU A 775 -3.50 9.71 -15.33
N TYR A 776 -4.64 9.66 -14.63
CA TYR A 776 -5.67 8.66 -14.85
C TYR A 776 -7.00 9.32 -15.23
N VAL A 777 -7.73 8.66 -16.13
CA VAL A 777 -9.16 8.89 -16.30
C VAL A 777 -9.88 8.12 -15.19
N THR A 778 -10.72 8.82 -14.42
CA THR A 778 -11.54 8.22 -13.37
C THR A 778 -13.02 8.46 -13.64
N ARG A 779 -13.89 7.49 -13.32
CA ARG A 779 -15.36 7.66 -13.35
C ARG A 779 -15.96 7.17 -12.05
N ARG A 780 -16.99 7.88 -11.58
CA ARG A 780 -17.75 7.53 -10.37
C ARG A 780 -18.98 6.71 -10.76
N ASP A 781 -19.50 5.94 -9.82
CA ASP A 781 -20.79 5.26 -10.00
C ASP A 781 -21.95 6.27 -9.87
N ASP A 782 -22.43 6.79 -11.00
CA ASP A 782 -23.59 7.72 -11.04
C ASP A 782 -24.89 7.07 -10.52
N HIS A 783 -24.93 5.74 -10.37
CA HIS A 783 -26.12 5.02 -9.92
C HIS A 783 -26.37 5.08 -8.39
N LEU A 784 -25.35 5.37 -7.57
CA LEU A 784 -25.51 5.45 -6.11
C LEU A 784 -26.00 6.81 -5.61
N ASP A 785 -25.99 7.85 -6.44
CA ASP A 785 -26.48 9.18 -6.06
C ASP A 785 -27.98 9.37 -6.41
N SER A 786 -28.65 8.30 -6.88
CA SER A 786 -30.08 8.30 -7.29
C SER A 786 -31.00 7.43 -6.42
N LEU A 787 -30.48 6.87 -5.32
CA LEU A 787 -31.22 6.17 -4.27
C LEU A 787 -31.09 6.96 -2.97
#